data_AF-A0A524I4V2-F1
#
_entry.id   AF-A0A524I4V2-F1
#
_cell.length_a   1.000
_cell.length_b   1.000
_cell.length_c   1.000
_cell.angle_alpha   90.00
_cell.angle_beta   90.00
_cell.angle_gamma   90.00
#
_symmetry.space_group_name_H-M   'P 1'
#
loop_
_entity.id
_entity.type
_entity.pdbx_description
1 polymer ?
#
loop_
_entity_poly.entity_id
_entity_poly.type
_entity_poly.pdbx_seq_one_letter_code
_entity_poly.pdbx_strand_id
1 'polypeptide(L)'
;MNSKSGSVLVVGGGIGGVQTSLDLAESGFKVYMVENKASIGGVMSQLDKTFPTNDCSMCILSPKLVEASRHPMISMMTLTEVMGVEGEAGNFTVTLKKKPRYVREDRCVGCGLCAEKCPSKVSSEYELGLMNRKAIYVAYAQAVPMKYAIDADKCLFLIKGKCGNCKKVCPADAIDYEMKEEIEKINVGAVVLAPGYELFDARLKKEYGYKEFKNVLNSLEFERVLSATGPYQGHVVRPSDHQTPKKVAFIQCVGSRDEKVGNPFCSSVCCMYALKQAIIAGEHSTGLKSTIFFMDVRAFGKEFEDYAKRAEGEYGIKMHRGTRVASVDETEGNNLLLRYSDGANILAEEFDLVVLSAGFQPPAQAKALADSLGFKLNDFGFCQTGVYSPLETSRKGIYVTGAFSAPKDIPTTVAEASGAAAKAGAHVFANRVSIDTVVTETPETDVIGQEPRIGVFVCDCGINIRGTVDVPSVVDYVKTLPNVVYAVENKYTCSADTQETIKQMIKEHKLNRVVVSSCTPRTHELLFQNTIKEAGLNPFLFEMANIRDQCSWIHMHEPEKATQKANDLTRMAIAKSRFLEPLSKSRLGVTHSAVVVGGGLAGMTSAMDMAAQGFKVDILEATDVMGGQMNNLYTAEEGISPRQYIKDLESKVRANDNITVHMNTMVEDLTGFVGNFKVKVTGGKELETGAVIVATGAKAYEPKEYMYGKAKGVVTQNELEKVMVDGKFDAKTVVMIQCVGSRNDEAPYCSRVCCSKAVKNAIEIKKRDPKAQVYVLHKDIRTYGFREILYKKAGELGVKFIRFPENKMPEMTMDGSAMKVLVDDVVLGAPVQLTPDMLVLSVGIRPNDDNEELAKMCKVPLSKDKYFLEAHMKLRPVDFATSGIYLAGLAHWPKFIDETIGQASGAASRAMTIISKEYLETQGIIAAVNEMVCNGCGICEPVCEYKAITIVGDPAKEEKRKAVINEGLCMGCGTCVAACPSGALEQKGFKNNQILAQIDAALVGGGK
;
A
#
# COMPACT_ATOMS: atom_id res chain seq x y z
N MET A 1 19.44 37.46 3.32
CA MET A 1 18.79 36.30 2.65
C MET A 1 18.33 35.37 3.76
N ASN A 2 17.03 35.25 4.03
CA ASN A 2 16.51 34.33 5.04
C ASN A 2 16.87 32.90 4.64
N SER A 3 17.63 32.19 5.47
CA SER A 3 17.99 30.80 5.23
C SER A 3 16.71 29.96 5.18
N LYS A 4 16.33 29.47 3.99
CA LYS A 4 15.22 28.53 3.84
C LYS A 4 15.46 27.30 4.73
N SER A 5 14.45 26.87 5.48
CA SER A 5 14.59 25.67 6.31
C SER A 5 14.69 24.42 5.45
N GLY A 6 15.60 23.50 5.79
CA GLY A 6 15.81 22.22 5.09
C GLY A 6 14.91 21.07 5.53
N SER A 7 13.94 21.34 6.42
CA SER A 7 13.08 20.30 7.01
C SER A 7 11.64 20.36 6.51
N VAL A 8 10.93 19.24 6.65
CA VAL A 8 9.50 19.12 6.31
C VAL A 8 8.73 18.65 7.54
N LEU A 9 7.54 19.20 7.76
CA LEU A 9 6.60 18.70 8.76
C LEU A 9 5.58 17.75 8.11
N VAL A 10 5.39 16.58 8.68
CA VAL A 10 4.32 15.64 8.32
C VAL A 10 3.34 15.53 9.50
N VAL A 11 2.05 15.79 9.24
CA VAL A 11 0.98 15.81 10.25
C VAL A 11 0.11 14.57 10.11
N GLY A 12 0.25 13.63 11.05
CA GLY A 12 -0.47 12.35 11.11
C GLY A 12 0.47 11.16 10.86
N GLY A 13 0.44 10.18 11.77
CA GLY A 13 1.28 8.98 11.74
C GLY A 13 0.61 7.75 11.13
N GLY A 14 -0.42 7.91 10.29
CA GLY A 14 -0.97 6.81 9.49
C GLY A 14 -0.03 6.39 8.36
N ILE A 15 -0.39 5.34 7.60
CA ILE A 15 0.45 4.85 6.49
C ILE A 15 0.86 5.94 5.49
N GLY A 16 -0.02 6.92 5.21
CA GLY A 16 0.32 8.05 4.34
C GLY A 16 1.41 8.95 4.92
N GLY A 17 1.34 9.29 6.21
CA GLY A 17 2.37 10.12 6.84
C GLY A 17 3.69 9.39 7.04
N VAL A 18 3.62 8.10 7.39
CA VAL A 18 4.81 7.23 7.50
C VAL A 18 5.52 7.11 6.16
N GLN A 19 4.79 6.82 5.07
CA GLN A 19 5.37 6.74 3.73
C GLN A 19 5.99 8.07 3.29
N THR A 20 5.27 9.17 3.48
CA THR A 20 5.77 10.53 3.16
C THR A 20 7.08 10.82 3.90
N SER A 21 7.13 10.49 5.19
CA SER A 21 8.30 10.74 6.04
C SER A 21 9.49 9.90 5.59
N LEU A 22 9.29 8.62 5.30
CA LEU A 22 10.34 7.74 4.79
C LEU A 22 10.90 8.21 3.45
N ASP A 23 10.04 8.57 2.48
CA ASP A 23 10.51 9.00 1.15
C ASP A 23 11.30 10.32 1.20
N LEU A 24 10.86 11.28 2.02
CA LEU A 24 11.60 12.52 2.26
C LEU A 24 12.95 12.25 2.94
N ALA A 25 12.93 11.40 3.96
CA ALA A 25 14.10 11.08 4.77
C ALA A 25 15.17 10.30 3.98
N GLU A 26 14.75 9.31 3.19
CA GLU A 26 15.60 8.55 2.26
C GLU A 26 16.15 9.41 1.11
N SER A 27 15.47 10.52 0.80
CA SER A 27 15.95 11.55 -0.14
C SER A 27 16.83 12.61 0.53
N GLY A 28 17.22 12.42 1.79
CA GLY A 28 18.17 13.29 2.52
C GLY A 28 17.55 14.52 3.18
N PHE A 29 16.24 14.52 3.46
CA PHE A 29 15.56 15.64 4.15
C PHE A 29 15.28 15.34 5.61
N LYS A 30 15.43 16.34 6.47
CA LYS A 30 15.00 16.22 7.87
C LYS A 30 13.48 16.29 7.96
N VAL A 31 12.87 15.36 8.66
CA VAL A 31 11.41 15.28 8.80
C VAL A 31 11.01 15.37 10.26
N TYR A 32 10.04 16.23 10.56
CA TYR A 32 9.29 16.19 11.81
C TYR A 32 7.98 15.47 11.54
N MET A 33 7.72 14.34 12.20
CA MET A 33 6.47 13.60 12.07
C MET A 33 5.66 13.73 13.35
N VAL A 34 4.51 14.42 13.25
CA VAL A 34 3.65 14.73 14.40
C VAL A 34 2.44 13.80 14.40
N GLU A 35 2.17 13.16 15.54
CA GLU A 35 1.03 12.26 15.76
C GLU A 35 0.32 12.66 17.06
N ASN A 36 -1.00 12.86 17.02
CA ASN A 36 -1.75 13.32 18.17
C ASN A 36 -2.06 12.18 19.17
N LYS A 37 -2.02 10.92 18.72
CA LYS A 37 -2.14 9.73 19.56
C LYS A 37 -0.78 9.34 20.17
N ALA A 38 -0.81 8.40 21.10
CA ALA A 38 0.38 7.86 21.76
C ALA A 38 1.26 6.99 20.85
N SER A 39 0.80 6.67 19.64
CA SER A 39 1.51 5.80 18.69
C SER A 39 1.08 6.10 17.25
N ILE A 40 2.00 5.93 16.30
CA ILE A 40 1.75 5.93 14.86
C ILE A 40 1.07 4.61 14.44
N GLY A 41 0.61 4.51 13.19
CA GLY A 41 -0.05 3.32 12.62
C GLY A 41 -1.39 3.63 11.94
N GLY A 42 -2.13 4.61 12.48
CA GLY A 42 -3.44 5.01 11.98
C GLY A 42 -4.47 3.87 11.96
N VAL A 43 -5.50 3.98 11.11
CA VAL A 43 -6.55 2.94 11.02
C VAL A 43 -6.02 1.64 10.42
N MET A 44 -4.96 1.67 9.61
CA MET A 44 -4.40 0.47 8.99
C MET A 44 -3.92 -0.55 10.03
N SER A 45 -3.45 -0.11 11.20
CA SER A 45 -3.05 -1.03 12.27
C SER A 45 -4.23 -1.78 12.89
N GLN A 46 -5.44 -1.21 12.82
CA GLN A 46 -6.66 -1.82 13.36
C GLN A 46 -7.23 -2.91 12.44
N LEU A 47 -6.87 -2.91 11.16
CA LEU A 47 -7.32 -3.93 10.20
C LEU A 47 -6.71 -5.29 10.52
N ASP A 48 -7.37 -6.39 10.18
CA ASP A 48 -6.75 -7.72 10.26
C ASP A 48 -5.93 -8.04 9.00
N LYS A 49 -6.63 -8.13 7.86
CA LYS A 49 -6.06 -8.35 6.52
C LYS A 49 -6.37 -7.20 5.57
N THR A 50 -5.73 -7.17 4.40
CA THR A 50 -5.96 -6.15 3.36
C THR A 50 -6.34 -6.77 2.01
N PHE A 51 -7.45 -6.33 1.41
CA PHE A 51 -7.87 -6.76 0.06
C PHE A 51 -6.97 -6.17 -1.01
N PRO A 52 -6.75 -6.78 -2.19
CA PRO A 52 -7.27 -8.07 -2.61
C PRO A 52 -6.31 -9.24 -2.31
N THR A 53 -5.12 -8.96 -1.78
CA THR A 53 -4.08 -9.95 -1.51
C THR A 53 -4.34 -10.80 -0.26
N ASN A 54 -5.19 -10.30 0.66
CA ASN A 54 -5.42 -10.86 1.98
C ASN A 54 -4.16 -10.86 2.88
N ASP A 55 -3.18 -10.01 2.59
CA ASP A 55 -2.01 -9.84 3.45
C ASP A 55 -2.44 -9.34 4.83
N CYS A 56 -1.83 -9.88 5.88
CA CYS A 56 -1.98 -9.35 7.24
C CYS A 56 -1.50 -7.89 7.28
N SER A 57 -2.38 -6.98 7.71
CA SER A 57 -2.14 -5.53 7.74
C SER A 57 -0.88 -5.18 8.52
N MET A 58 -0.70 -5.80 9.70
CA MET A 58 0.42 -5.53 10.60
C MET A 58 1.72 -6.13 10.09
N CYS A 59 1.68 -7.24 9.35
CA CYS A 59 2.88 -7.83 8.77
C CYS A 59 3.53 -6.91 7.74
N ILE A 60 2.72 -6.15 7.01
CA ILE A 60 3.22 -5.21 6.01
C ILE A 60 3.44 -3.81 6.63
N LEU A 61 2.59 -3.37 7.56
CA LEU A 61 2.68 -2.05 8.19
C LEU A 61 3.81 -1.93 9.21
N SER A 62 3.97 -2.93 10.10
CA SER A 62 4.92 -2.86 11.22
C SER A 62 6.36 -2.56 10.79
N PRO A 63 6.91 -3.18 9.71
CA PRO A 63 8.23 -2.82 9.21
C PRO A 63 8.39 -1.32 8.94
N LYS A 64 7.42 -0.69 8.27
CA LYS A 64 7.45 0.75 7.97
C LYS A 64 7.36 1.62 9.21
N LEU A 65 6.57 1.21 10.22
CA LEU A 65 6.49 1.95 11.48
C LEU A 65 7.84 1.92 12.21
N VAL A 66 8.46 0.75 12.29
CA VAL A 66 9.76 0.60 12.96
C VAL A 66 10.85 1.36 12.19
N GLU A 67 10.90 1.21 10.87
CA GLU A 67 11.80 1.94 9.98
C GLU A 67 11.68 3.46 10.21
N ALA A 68 10.46 4.01 10.19
CA ALA A 68 10.24 5.42 10.42
C ALA A 68 10.65 5.89 11.82
N SER A 69 10.45 5.05 12.84
CA SER A 69 10.83 5.39 14.22
C SER A 69 12.33 5.36 14.48
N ARG A 70 13.09 4.61 13.67
CA ARG A 70 14.54 4.45 13.79
C ARG A 70 15.33 5.27 12.79
N HIS A 71 14.67 5.83 11.78
CA HIS A 71 15.34 6.58 10.73
C HIS A 71 15.99 7.85 11.31
N PRO A 72 17.30 8.08 11.12
CA PRO A 72 18.05 9.17 11.75
C PRO A 72 17.54 10.57 11.37
N MET A 73 16.97 10.70 10.17
CA MET A 73 16.40 11.96 9.67
C MET A 73 14.95 12.21 10.10
N ILE A 74 14.29 11.28 10.80
CA ILE A 74 12.88 11.42 11.22
C ILE A 74 12.81 11.68 12.72
N SER A 75 12.34 12.86 13.09
CA SER A 75 11.97 13.22 14.46
C SER A 75 10.49 12.92 14.70
N MET A 76 10.19 11.75 15.26
CA MET A 76 8.82 11.34 15.58
C MET A 76 8.35 11.97 16.90
N MET A 77 7.22 12.67 16.86
CA MET A 77 6.63 13.39 17.99
C MET A 77 5.20 12.89 18.21
N THR A 78 5.02 11.96 19.15
CA THR A 78 3.69 11.46 19.55
C THR A 78 3.05 12.36 20.61
N LEU A 79 1.74 12.21 20.83
CA LEU A 79 0.94 13.09 21.69
C LEU A 79 1.13 14.58 21.36
N THR A 80 1.37 14.89 20.09
CA THR A 80 1.72 16.23 19.63
C THR A 80 0.69 16.70 18.59
N GLU A 81 0.24 17.95 18.72
CA GLU A 81 -0.75 18.59 17.85
C GLU A 81 -0.19 19.87 17.25
N VAL A 82 -0.63 20.20 16.04
CA VAL A 82 -0.24 21.45 15.38
C VAL A 82 -1.24 22.55 15.78
N MET A 83 -0.72 23.64 16.33
CA MET A 83 -1.55 24.77 16.79
C MET A 83 -1.72 25.85 15.73
N GLY A 84 -0.69 26.08 14.91
CA GLY A 84 -0.73 27.09 13.86
C GLY A 84 0.55 27.15 13.03
N VAL A 85 0.46 27.76 11.85
CA VAL A 85 1.61 28.00 10.96
C VAL A 85 1.66 29.44 10.45
N GLU A 86 2.81 30.07 10.65
CA GLU A 86 3.14 31.40 10.16
C GLU A 86 4.18 31.28 9.03
N GLY A 87 4.21 32.27 8.12
CA GLY A 87 5.16 32.31 7.01
C GLY A 87 4.61 31.74 5.69
N GLU A 88 5.53 31.45 4.78
CA GLU A 88 5.27 31.10 3.38
C GLU A 88 6.09 29.88 2.93
N ALA A 89 5.77 29.34 1.74
CA ALA A 89 6.45 28.16 1.20
C ALA A 89 7.97 28.33 1.16
N GLY A 90 8.70 27.38 1.75
CA GLY A 90 10.15 27.40 1.94
C GLY A 90 10.61 28.00 3.28
N ASN A 91 9.72 28.66 4.04
CA ASN A 91 10.03 29.24 5.34
C ASN A 91 8.77 29.41 6.21
N PHE A 92 8.31 28.30 6.78
CA PHE A 92 7.23 28.27 7.77
C PHE A 92 7.78 28.16 9.18
N THR A 93 7.14 28.85 10.12
CA THR A 93 7.28 28.60 11.56
C THR A 93 6.01 27.94 12.07
N VAL A 94 6.12 26.70 12.53
CA VAL A 94 5.00 25.91 13.04
C VAL A 94 5.05 25.87 14.56
N THR A 95 3.93 26.16 15.20
CA THR A 95 3.77 25.99 16.65
C THR A 95 3.15 24.63 16.94
N LEU A 96 3.85 23.82 17.74
CA LEU A 96 3.46 22.49 18.16
C LEU A 96 3.12 22.48 19.65
N LYS A 97 2.12 21.68 20.01
CA LYS A 97 1.69 21.44 21.40
C LYS A 97 1.86 19.96 21.71
N LYS A 98 2.75 19.64 22.63
CA LYS A 98 3.00 18.28 23.12
C LYS A 98 2.29 18.05 24.44
N LYS A 99 1.36 17.10 24.46
CA LYS A 99 0.63 16.69 25.67
C LYS A 99 1.54 15.82 26.55
N PRO A 100 1.42 15.92 27.88
CA PRO A 100 2.21 15.10 28.78
C PRO A 100 1.86 13.62 28.62
N ARG A 101 2.87 12.78 28.37
CA ARG A 101 2.72 11.32 28.35
C ARG A 101 2.57 10.73 29.75
N TYR A 102 3.05 11.47 30.76
CA TYR A 102 3.26 11.05 32.15
C TYR A 102 4.16 9.81 32.33
N VAL A 103 4.91 9.49 31.28
CA VAL A 103 5.87 8.39 31.22
C VAL A 103 7.08 8.86 30.42
N ARG A 104 8.25 8.79 31.04
CA ARG A 104 9.58 9.08 30.48
C ARG A 104 9.90 8.08 29.38
N GLU A 105 9.90 8.52 28.13
CA GLU A 105 10.11 7.65 26.96
C GLU A 105 11.54 7.07 26.92
N ASP A 106 12.52 7.83 27.38
CA ASP A 106 13.93 7.45 27.53
C ASP A 106 14.13 6.33 28.55
N ARG A 107 13.23 6.16 29.52
CA ARG A 107 13.30 5.14 30.57
C ARG A 107 12.34 3.98 30.38
N CYS A 108 11.17 4.21 29.78
CA CYS A 108 10.14 3.19 29.67
C CYS A 108 10.60 2.03 28.77
N VAL A 109 10.63 0.81 29.32
CA VAL A 109 11.00 -0.41 28.58
C VAL A 109 9.79 -1.19 28.03
N GLY A 110 8.57 -0.65 28.13
CA GLY A 110 7.38 -1.30 27.55
C GLY A 110 6.91 -2.60 28.22
N CYS A 111 7.43 -2.97 29.41
CA CYS A 111 7.18 -4.27 30.06
C CYS A 111 5.74 -4.57 30.52
N GLY A 112 4.88 -3.55 30.66
CA GLY A 112 3.46 -3.71 30.98
C GLY A 112 3.06 -3.99 32.43
N LEU A 113 4.01 -4.18 33.35
CA LEU A 113 3.74 -4.32 34.80
C LEU A 113 2.86 -3.21 35.36
N CYS A 114 3.06 -1.98 34.86
CA CYS A 114 2.30 -0.82 35.28
C CYS A 114 0.80 -0.89 34.92
N ALA A 115 0.46 -1.46 33.75
CA ALA A 115 -0.92 -1.65 33.32
C ALA A 115 -1.58 -2.81 34.08
N GLU A 116 -0.84 -3.90 34.32
CA GLU A 116 -1.33 -5.04 35.11
C GLU A 116 -1.85 -4.60 36.49
N LYS A 117 -1.11 -3.72 37.17
CA LYS A 117 -1.47 -3.22 38.51
C LYS A 117 -2.39 -1.99 38.51
N CYS A 118 -2.81 -1.51 37.35
CA CYS A 118 -3.72 -0.38 37.24
C CYS A 118 -5.16 -0.80 37.56
N PRO A 119 -5.82 -0.18 38.56
CA PRO A 119 -7.19 -0.53 38.93
C PRO A 119 -8.25 0.05 37.98
N SER A 120 -7.92 1.11 37.22
CA SER A 120 -8.86 1.73 36.28
C SER A 120 -9.25 0.77 35.15
N LYS A 121 -10.54 0.74 34.81
CA LYS A 121 -11.07 0.09 33.60
C LYS A 121 -11.60 1.18 32.67
N VAL A 122 -11.06 1.25 31.46
CA VAL A 122 -11.37 2.28 30.47
C VAL A 122 -11.78 1.57 29.18
N SER A 123 -12.88 1.99 28.56
CA SER A 123 -13.27 1.44 27.25
C SER A 123 -12.17 1.71 26.23
N SER A 124 -11.68 0.67 25.55
CA SER A 124 -10.57 0.80 24.61
C SER A 124 -11.04 1.45 23.30
N GLU A 125 -10.49 2.62 22.96
CA GLU A 125 -10.79 3.32 21.71
C GLU A 125 -10.24 2.56 20.50
N TYR A 126 -9.07 1.91 20.67
CA TYR A 126 -8.46 1.09 19.62
C TYR A 126 -9.31 -0.14 19.28
N GLU A 127 -9.97 -0.71 20.30
CA GLU A 127 -10.87 -1.86 20.16
C GLU A 127 -12.34 -1.45 20.04
N LEU A 128 -12.61 -0.15 19.81
CA LEU A 128 -13.95 0.40 19.58
C LEU A 128 -14.98 0.03 20.66
N GLY A 129 -14.50 -0.10 21.89
CA GLY A 129 -15.28 -0.44 23.07
C GLY A 129 -15.66 -1.91 23.22
N LEU A 130 -15.15 -2.81 22.38
CA LEU A 130 -15.35 -4.27 22.51
C LEU A 130 -14.64 -4.86 23.73
N MET A 131 -13.62 -4.16 24.27
CA MET A 131 -12.96 -4.53 25.52
C MET A 131 -12.50 -3.29 26.29
N ASN A 132 -12.12 -3.51 27.56
CA ASN A 132 -11.55 -2.48 28.40
C ASN A 132 -10.02 -2.53 28.40
N ARG A 133 -9.38 -1.37 28.25
CA ARG A 133 -7.98 -1.12 28.58
C ARG A 133 -7.85 -0.54 30.00
N LYS A 134 -6.63 -0.18 30.36
CA LYS A 134 -6.26 0.49 31.62
C LYS A 134 -6.02 1.99 31.38
N ALA A 135 -5.98 2.78 32.46
CA ALA A 135 -5.66 4.21 32.34
C ALA A 135 -4.20 4.45 31.93
N ILE A 136 -3.26 3.61 32.39
CA ILE A 136 -1.92 3.52 31.82
C ILE A 136 -1.91 2.43 30.76
N TYR A 137 -1.55 2.78 29.52
CA TYR A 137 -1.78 1.93 28.36
C TYR A 137 -0.69 2.08 27.29
N VAL A 138 -0.61 1.09 26.41
CA VAL A 138 -0.02 1.20 25.07
C VAL A 138 -1.16 1.15 24.06
N ALA A 139 -1.03 1.82 22.92
CA ALA A 139 -2.15 1.96 21.98
C ALA A 139 -2.62 0.60 21.42
N TYR A 140 -1.67 -0.28 21.11
CA TYR A 140 -1.90 -1.65 20.63
C TYR A 140 -0.60 -2.46 20.79
N ALA A 141 -0.66 -3.78 20.53
CA ALA A 141 0.42 -4.71 20.89
C ALA A 141 1.77 -4.44 20.21
N GLN A 142 1.77 -3.96 18.96
CA GLN A 142 2.96 -3.59 18.19
C GLN A 142 3.05 -2.07 17.98
N ALA A 143 2.59 -1.30 18.97
CA ALA A 143 2.60 0.15 18.93
C ALA A 143 4.01 0.71 18.71
N VAL A 144 4.11 1.75 17.90
CA VAL A 144 5.35 2.50 17.69
C VAL A 144 5.10 3.97 18.06
N PRO A 145 5.85 4.56 19.01
CA PRO A 145 6.83 3.89 19.86
C PRO A 145 6.13 2.94 20.85
N MET A 146 6.80 1.84 21.22
CA MET A 146 6.29 0.88 22.20
C MET A 146 6.48 1.40 23.63
N LYS A 147 5.80 2.50 23.94
CA LYS A 147 5.92 3.26 25.19
C LYS A 147 4.55 3.45 25.80
N TYR A 148 4.46 3.26 27.11
CA TYR A 148 3.21 3.51 27.83
C TYR A 148 2.89 5.01 27.88
N ALA A 149 1.60 5.33 27.97
CA ALA A 149 1.08 6.67 28.23
C ALA A 149 0.00 6.56 29.32
N ILE A 150 -0.22 7.65 30.06
CA ILE A 150 -1.32 7.73 31.03
C ILE A 150 -2.42 8.63 30.48
N ASP A 151 -3.62 8.08 30.38
CA ASP A 151 -4.84 8.83 30.14
C ASP A 151 -5.20 9.65 31.38
N ALA A 152 -4.95 10.97 31.31
CA ALA A 152 -5.16 11.89 32.42
C ALA A 152 -6.61 11.89 32.90
N ASP A 153 -7.57 11.80 31.97
CA ASP A 153 -9.00 11.88 32.24
C ASP A 153 -9.55 10.61 32.91
N LYS A 154 -8.75 9.54 32.97
CA LYS A 154 -9.13 8.24 33.56
C LYS A 154 -8.20 7.78 34.69
N CYS A 155 -7.13 8.53 34.97
CA CYS A 155 -6.14 8.20 35.99
C CYS A 155 -6.58 8.68 37.39
N LEU A 156 -6.76 7.74 38.33
CA LEU A 156 -7.16 8.07 39.71
C LEU A 156 -6.15 8.95 40.46
N PHE A 157 -4.85 8.86 40.13
CA PHE A 157 -3.84 9.73 40.73
C PHE A 157 -3.99 11.17 40.22
N LEU A 158 -4.05 11.37 38.90
CA LEU A 158 -4.12 12.70 38.30
C LEU A 158 -5.45 13.41 38.60
N ILE A 159 -6.55 12.66 38.74
CA ILE A 159 -7.87 13.23 39.02
C ILE A 159 -8.09 13.48 40.52
N LYS A 160 -7.70 12.53 41.39
CA LYS A 160 -8.09 12.52 42.81
C LYS A 160 -6.91 12.61 43.79
N GLY A 161 -5.67 12.58 43.31
CA GLY A 161 -4.47 12.46 44.15
C GLY A 161 -4.34 11.13 44.90
N LYS A 162 -5.17 10.12 44.56
CA LYS A 162 -5.32 8.87 45.32
C LYS A 162 -5.06 7.66 44.42
N CYS A 163 -3.79 7.35 44.16
CA CYS A 163 -3.26 6.10 43.56
C CYS A 163 -1.70 6.17 43.57
N GLY A 164 -1.00 5.40 42.74
CA GLY A 164 0.47 5.40 42.62
C GLY A 164 1.06 4.04 42.24
N ASN A 165 0.21 3.02 42.04
CA ASN A 165 0.66 1.64 41.80
C ASN A 165 1.61 1.54 40.60
N CYS A 166 1.29 2.18 39.48
CA CYS A 166 2.15 2.11 38.30
C CYS A 166 3.56 2.67 38.56
N LYS A 167 3.70 3.74 39.36
CA LYS A 167 5.01 4.26 39.77
C LYS A 167 5.75 3.28 40.70
N LYS A 168 5.06 2.72 41.69
CA LYS A 168 5.64 1.76 42.65
C LYS A 168 6.19 0.48 42.01
N VAL A 169 5.55 -0.01 40.94
CA VAL A 169 5.94 -1.27 40.29
C VAL A 169 6.78 -1.09 39.03
N CYS A 170 7.10 0.15 38.64
CA CYS A 170 7.91 0.40 37.45
C CYS A 170 9.39 0.17 37.76
N PRO A 171 10.03 -0.88 37.22
CA PRO A 171 11.45 -1.15 37.52
C PRO A 171 12.39 -0.08 36.93
N ALA A 172 11.94 0.64 35.90
CA ALA A 172 12.73 1.64 35.20
C ALA A 172 12.53 3.08 35.72
N ASP A 173 11.72 3.27 36.77
CA ASP A 173 11.36 4.59 37.31
C ASP A 173 10.97 5.61 36.20
N ALA A 174 10.08 5.16 35.31
CA ALA A 174 9.66 5.92 34.13
C ALA A 174 8.39 6.75 34.37
N ILE A 175 7.63 6.50 35.44
CA ILE A 175 6.33 7.16 35.67
C ILE A 175 6.53 8.53 36.31
N ASP A 176 6.03 9.57 35.63
CA ASP A 176 6.19 10.95 36.04
C ASP A 176 4.87 11.72 35.91
N TYR A 177 4.16 11.87 37.03
CA TYR A 177 2.86 12.56 37.07
C TYR A 177 2.98 14.09 36.97
N GLU A 178 4.19 14.65 37.10
CA GLU A 178 4.43 16.09 37.11
C GLU A 178 4.73 16.65 35.72
N MET A 179 4.82 15.79 34.70
CA MET A 179 4.95 16.19 33.31
C MET A 179 3.86 17.20 32.93
N LYS A 180 4.28 18.29 32.27
CA LYS A 180 3.41 19.36 31.81
C LYS A 180 3.32 19.38 30.30
N GLU A 181 2.32 20.09 29.81
CA GLU A 181 2.21 20.43 28.40
C GLU A 181 3.39 21.31 27.97
N GLU A 182 3.94 21.03 26.79
CA GLU A 182 5.04 21.76 26.19
C GLU A 182 4.60 22.41 24.88
N ILE A 183 5.00 23.66 24.67
CA ILE A 183 4.81 24.37 23.40
C ILE A 183 6.18 24.59 22.78
N GLU A 184 6.35 24.09 21.56
CA GLU A 184 7.60 24.21 20.79
C GLU A 184 7.32 24.91 19.46
N LYS A 185 8.27 25.70 18.97
CA LYS A 185 8.23 26.26 17.61
C LYS A 185 9.34 25.63 16.77
N ILE A 186 8.97 25.11 15.61
CA ILE A 186 9.91 24.54 14.63
C ILE A 186 9.85 25.33 13.32
N ASN A 187 10.98 25.40 12.61
CA ASN A 187 11.03 26.00 11.28
C ASN A 187 11.10 24.90 10.22
N VAL A 188 10.21 24.94 9.23
CA VAL A 188 10.11 23.94 8.14
C VAL A 188 9.89 24.64 6.79
N GLY A 189 10.33 24.02 5.70
CA GLY A 189 10.12 24.56 4.35
C GLY A 189 8.78 24.15 3.74
N ALA A 190 8.21 23.03 4.17
CA ALA A 190 6.92 22.53 3.68
C ALA A 190 6.17 21.76 4.78
N VAL A 191 4.86 21.62 4.60
CA VAL A 191 3.97 20.84 5.48
C VAL A 191 3.18 19.83 4.64
N VAL A 192 3.07 18.59 5.09
CA VAL A 192 2.23 17.55 4.48
C VAL A 192 1.17 17.07 5.47
N LEU A 193 -0.09 17.12 5.07
CA LEU A 193 -1.24 16.71 5.87
C LEU A 193 -1.63 15.27 5.55
N ALA A 194 -1.54 14.40 6.55
CA ALA A 194 -1.96 13.01 6.50
C ALA A 194 -2.80 12.58 7.74
N PRO A 195 -3.79 13.37 8.20
CA PRO A 195 -4.54 13.06 9.43
C PRO A 195 -5.49 11.86 9.29
N GLY A 196 -5.65 11.30 8.08
CA GLY A 196 -6.49 10.15 7.81
C GLY A 196 -7.97 10.50 7.69
N TYR A 197 -8.82 9.67 8.29
CA TYR A 197 -10.28 9.76 8.23
C TYR A 197 -10.90 9.20 9.52
N GLU A 198 -12.19 9.43 9.72
CA GLU A 198 -13.01 8.78 10.74
C GLU A 198 -14.09 7.91 10.11
N LEU A 199 -14.49 6.85 10.81
CA LEU A 199 -15.59 6.00 10.37
C LEU A 199 -16.92 6.69 10.68
N PHE A 200 -17.87 6.62 9.76
CA PHE A 200 -19.21 7.15 9.96
C PHE A 200 -19.87 6.59 11.23
N ASP A 201 -20.49 7.47 12.02
CA ASP A 201 -21.25 7.07 13.19
C ASP A 201 -22.58 6.40 12.80
N ALA A 202 -22.57 5.07 12.78
CA ALA A 202 -23.73 4.28 12.40
C ALA A 202 -24.95 4.43 13.34
N ARG A 203 -24.83 5.08 14.51
CA ARG A 203 -25.97 5.37 15.40
C ARG A 203 -26.98 6.33 14.76
N LEU A 204 -26.54 7.09 13.76
CA LEU A 204 -27.40 7.96 12.98
C LEU A 204 -28.36 7.19 12.05
N LYS A 205 -28.14 5.88 11.85
CA LYS A 205 -28.98 4.97 11.07
C LYS A 205 -29.77 4.06 12.00
N LYS A 206 -30.75 4.65 12.69
CA LYS A 206 -31.58 3.96 13.70
C LYS A 206 -32.24 2.69 13.17
N GLU A 207 -32.59 2.66 11.88
CA GLU A 207 -33.18 1.50 11.22
C GLU A 207 -32.30 0.23 11.25
N TYR A 208 -31.01 0.35 11.60
CA TYR A 208 -30.07 -0.77 11.69
C TYR A 208 -29.73 -1.17 13.13
N GLY A 209 -30.23 -0.47 14.15
CA GLY A 209 -30.06 -0.86 15.56
C GLY A 209 -28.62 -0.86 16.07
N TYR A 210 -27.70 -0.10 15.46
CA TYR A 210 -26.30 -0.05 15.89
C TYR A 210 -26.15 0.52 17.30
N LYS A 211 -25.47 -0.22 18.19
CA LYS A 211 -25.36 0.02 19.65
C LYS A 211 -26.67 -0.12 20.44
N GLU A 212 -27.78 -0.44 19.78
CA GLU A 212 -29.01 -0.90 20.42
C GLU A 212 -29.01 -2.43 20.53
N PHE A 213 -28.68 -3.11 19.43
CA PHE A 213 -28.51 -4.56 19.38
C PHE A 213 -27.02 -4.92 19.46
N LYS A 214 -26.67 -5.83 20.38
CA LYS A 214 -25.27 -6.21 20.63
C LYS A 214 -24.62 -6.90 19.43
N ASN A 215 -25.41 -7.58 18.61
CA ASN A 215 -24.95 -8.33 17.45
C ASN A 215 -24.90 -7.51 16.15
N VAL A 216 -25.12 -6.19 16.23
CA VAL A 216 -24.88 -5.25 15.13
C VAL A 216 -23.54 -4.56 15.36
N LEU A 217 -22.57 -4.90 14.53
CA LEU A 217 -21.22 -4.32 14.54
C LEU A 217 -21.02 -3.39 13.35
N ASN A 218 -20.18 -2.38 13.49
CA ASN A 218 -19.65 -1.68 12.32
C ASN A 218 -18.48 -2.47 11.72
N SER A 219 -18.09 -2.10 10.50
CA SER A 219 -17.02 -2.80 9.78
C SER A 219 -15.68 -2.78 10.50
N LEU A 220 -15.32 -1.72 11.22
CA LEU A 220 -14.02 -1.65 11.91
C LEU A 220 -14.04 -2.44 13.23
N GLU A 221 -15.17 -2.50 13.93
CA GLU A 221 -15.36 -3.42 15.06
C GLU A 221 -15.20 -4.86 14.60
N PHE A 222 -15.77 -5.20 13.44
CA PHE A 222 -15.62 -6.52 12.87
C PHE A 222 -14.17 -6.84 12.46
N GLU A 223 -13.38 -5.86 12.01
CA GLU A 223 -11.92 -6.06 11.85
C GLU A 223 -11.25 -6.46 13.18
N ARG A 224 -11.67 -5.83 14.29
CA ARG A 224 -11.13 -6.17 15.61
C ARG A 224 -11.57 -7.57 16.06
N VAL A 225 -12.79 -8.00 15.73
CA VAL A 225 -13.23 -9.39 15.94
C VAL A 225 -12.35 -10.37 15.17
N LEU A 226 -12.10 -10.09 13.88
CA LEU A 226 -11.28 -10.93 13.01
C LEU A 226 -9.80 -10.93 13.38
N SER A 227 -9.30 -9.89 14.05
CA SER A 227 -7.89 -9.74 14.34
C SER A 227 -7.39 -10.72 15.41
N ALA A 228 -6.28 -11.40 15.11
CA ALA A 228 -5.51 -12.19 16.08
C ALA A 228 -5.05 -11.39 17.32
N THR A 229 -4.93 -10.06 17.19
CA THR A 229 -4.56 -9.14 18.29
C THR A 229 -5.78 -8.47 18.94
N GLY A 230 -6.98 -8.73 18.42
CA GLY A 230 -8.20 -8.11 18.90
C GLY A 230 -8.80 -8.83 20.11
N PRO A 231 -9.95 -8.35 20.61
CA PRO A 231 -10.57 -8.79 21.86
C PRO A 231 -10.89 -10.28 21.90
N TYR A 232 -11.21 -10.88 20.74
CA TYR A 232 -11.59 -12.29 20.62
C TYR A 232 -10.51 -13.16 19.96
N GLN A 233 -9.29 -12.62 19.80
CA GLN A 233 -8.12 -13.33 19.26
C GLN A 233 -8.38 -13.99 17.89
N GLY A 234 -9.20 -13.36 17.05
CA GLY A 234 -9.55 -13.84 15.72
C GLY A 234 -10.75 -14.80 15.64
N HIS A 235 -11.32 -15.20 16.77
CA HIS A 235 -12.54 -16.02 16.79
C HIS A 235 -13.76 -15.16 16.45
N VAL A 236 -14.49 -15.55 15.40
CA VAL A 236 -15.74 -14.90 15.02
C VAL A 236 -16.81 -15.26 16.03
N VAL A 237 -17.25 -14.28 16.82
CA VAL A 237 -18.24 -14.47 17.90
C VAL A 237 -19.31 -13.39 17.86
N ARG A 238 -20.50 -13.75 18.33
CA ARG A 238 -21.59 -12.83 18.65
C ARG A 238 -21.26 -12.07 19.94
N PRO A 239 -21.23 -10.73 19.94
CA PRO A 239 -20.96 -9.97 21.16
C PRO A 239 -22.01 -10.16 22.28
N SER A 240 -23.22 -10.61 21.97
CA SER A 240 -24.28 -10.81 22.96
C SER A 240 -24.01 -11.98 23.91
N ASP A 241 -23.52 -13.10 23.37
CA ASP A 241 -23.47 -14.41 24.05
C ASP A 241 -22.16 -15.19 23.80
N HIS A 242 -21.23 -14.63 23.02
CA HIS A 242 -19.96 -15.23 22.64
C HIS A 242 -20.05 -16.53 21.84
N GLN A 243 -21.22 -16.85 21.26
CA GLN A 243 -21.37 -18.00 20.36
C GLN A 243 -20.85 -17.68 18.96
N THR A 244 -20.38 -18.70 18.25
CA THR A 244 -19.95 -18.56 16.84
C THR A 244 -21.18 -18.41 15.93
N PRO A 245 -21.26 -17.34 15.11
CA PRO A 245 -22.38 -17.14 14.20
C PRO A 245 -22.31 -18.12 13.02
N LYS A 246 -23.46 -18.62 12.59
CA LYS A 246 -23.62 -19.45 11.38
C LYS A 246 -24.00 -18.61 10.15
N LYS A 247 -24.70 -17.49 10.35
CA LYS A 247 -25.12 -16.54 9.30
C LYS A 247 -24.70 -15.11 9.64
N VAL A 248 -23.98 -14.47 8.72
CA VAL A 248 -23.56 -13.06 8.85
C VAL A 248 -24.07 -12.25 7.66
N ALA A 249 -24.70 -11.11 7.95
CA ALA A 249 -25.15 -10.15 6.94
C ALA A 249 -24.24 -8.91 6.91
N PHE A 250 -23.83 -8.50 5.72
CA PHE A 250 -23.11 -7.24 5.49
C PHE A 250 -24.03 -6.24 4.79
N ILE A 251 -24.22 -5.07 5.39
CA ILE A 251 -25.06 -4.00 4.83
C ILE A 251 -24.15 -2.91 4.26
N GLN A 252 -24.24 -2.69 2.95
CA GLN A 252 -23.40 -1.71 2.27
C GLN A 252 -23.92 -0.27 2.33
N CYS A 253 -23.01 0.68 2.10
CA CYS A 253 -23.31 2.10 1.96
C CYS A 253 -23.91 2.73 3.23
N VAL A 254 -23.52 2.25 4.41
CA VAL A 254 -23.98 2.83 5.69
C VAL A 254 -23.26 4.16 5.90
N GLY A 255 -24.00 5.26 5.82
CA GLY A 255 -23.43 6.61 5.92
C GLY A 255 -22.67 7.09 4.67
N SER A 256 -22.92 6.48 3.51
CA SER A 256 -22.37 6.91 2.21
C SER A 256 -23.44 6.75 1.15
N ARG A 257 -23.40 7.61 0.12
CA ARG A 257 -24.49 7.68 -0.88
C ARG A 257 -25.85 7.87 -0.17
N ASP A 258 -25.86 8.68 0.89
CA ASP A 258 -27.01 8.91 1.74
C ASP A 258 -27.08 10.39 2.14
N GLU A 259 -28.04 11.09 1.54
CA GLU A 259 -28.27 12.51 1.78
C GLU A 259 -28.90 12.81 3.14
N LYS A 260 -29.61 11.84 3.72
CA LYS A 260 -30.27 12.04 5.02
C LYS A 260 -29.27 12.33 6.13
N VAL A 261 -28.02 11.93 5.93
CA VAL A 261 -26.90 12.13 6.87
C VAL A 261 -25.80 13.02 6.29
N GLY A 262 -26.07 13.76 5.20
CA GLY A 262 -25.15 14.72 4.61
C GLY A 262 -23.97 14.13 3.83
N ASN A 263 -23.99 12.82 3.53
CA ASN A 263 -22.89 12.12 2.86
C ASN A 263 -23.32 11.58 1.48
N PRO A 264 -23.57 12.44 0.47
CA PRO A 264 -24.01 12.00 -0.86
C PRO A 264 -22.89 11.33 -1.69
N PHE A 265 -21.66 11.33 -1.19
CA PHE A 265 -20.50 10.74 -1.88
C PHE A 265 -20.32 9.26 -1.55
N CYS A 266 -19.49 8.58 -2.36
CA CYS A 266 -19.11 7.20 -2.13
C CYS A 266 -17.79 7.12 -1.36
N SER A 267 -17.71 6.25 -0.36
CA SER A 267 -16.48 6.06 0.43
C SER A 267 -15.40 5.19 -0.25
N SER A 268 -15.61 4.78 -1.50
CA SER A 268 -14.66 4.07 -2.37
C SER A 268 -14.16 2.69 -1.92
N VAL A 269 -14.19 2.34 -0.63
CA VAL A 269 -13.54 1.12 -0.11
C VAL A 269 -14.51 0.09 0.46
N CYS A 270 -15.75 0.48 0.78
CA CYS A 270 -16.70 -0.34 1.54
C CYS A 270 -17.05 -1.67 0.87
N CYS A 271 -17.23 -1.65 -0.45
CA CYS A 271 -17.46 -2.88 -1.21
C CYS A 271 -16.32 -3.89 -1.02
N MET A 272 -15.07 -3.42 -1.04
CA MET A 272 -13.91 -4.30 -1.02
C MET A 272 -13.58 -4.81 0.39
N TYR A 273 -13.67 -3.96 1.43
CA TYR A 273 -13.43 -4.47 2.78
C TYR A 273 -14.53 -5.45 3.21
N ALA A 274 -15.78 -5.31 2.74
CA ALA A 274 -16.85 -6.23 3.14
C ALA A 274 -16.67 -7.60 2.47
N LEU A 275 -16.29 -7.62 1.19
CA LEU A 275 -15.90 -8.86 0.50
C LEU A 275 -14.76 -9.54 1.24
N LYS A 276 -13.75 -8.76 1.65
CA LYS A 276 -12.64 -9.27 2.44
C LYS A 276 -13.10 -9.84 3.77
N GLN A 277 -13.82 -9.06 4.56
CA GLN A 277 -14.32 -9.50 5.87
C GLN A 277 -15.19 -10.75 5.77
N ALA A 278 -16.03 -10.86 4.74
CA ALA A 278 -16.84 -12.05 4.48
C ALA A 278 -15.98 -13.28 4.15
N ILE A 279 -14.93 -13.12 3.34
CA ILE A 279 -13.96 -14.19 3.03
C ILE A 279 -13.23 -14.64 4.30
N ILE A 280 -12.64 -13.70 5.03
CA ILE A 280 -11.84 -14.01 6.23
C ILE A 280 -12.71 -14.62 7.33
N ALA A 281 -13.95 -14.15 7.51
CA ALA A 281 -14.88 -14.76 8.45
C ALA A 281 -15.18 -16.23 8.11
N GLY A 282 -15.32 -16.56 6.81
CA GLY A 282 -15.48 -17.94 6.36
C GLY A 282 -14.23 -18.79 6.59
N GLU A 283 -13.03 -18.22 6.41
CA GLU A 283 -11.75 -18.89 6.73
C GLU A 283 -11.60 -19.17 8.24
N HIS A 284 -12.08 -18.26 9.09
CA HIS A 284 -11.98 -18.39 10.56
C HIS A 284 -13.09 -19.24 11.17
N SER A 285 -14.16 -19.56 10.45
CA SER A 285 -15.33 -20.24 11.00
C SER A 285 -15.97 -21.18 9.98
N THR A 286 -15.66 -22.47 10.13
CA THR A 286 -16.18 -23.54 9.27
C THR A 286 -17.71 -23.54 9.22
N GLY A 287 -18.28 -23.48 8.02
CA GLY A 287 -19.72 -23.52 7.79
C GLY A 287 -20.46 -22.18 7.94
N LEU A 288 -19.75 -21.08 8.22
CA LEU A 288 -20.31 -19.74 8.25
C LEU A 288 -20.79 -19.30 6.86
N LYS A 289 -22.02 -18.81 6.78
CA LYS A 289 -22.63 -18.29 5.54
C LYS A 289 -22.70 -16.77 5.57
N SER A 290 -21.98 -16.14 4.66
CA SER A 290 -21.95 -14.69 4.51
C SER A 290 -22.90 -14.23 3.41
N THR A 291 -23.64 -13.16 3.67
CA THR A 291 -24.53 -12.50 2.71
C THR A 291 -24.25 -11.01 2.65
N ILE A 292 -24.08 -10.43 1.45
CA ILE A 292 -23.80 -9.00 1.27
C ILE A 292 -24.97 -8.33 0.54
N PHE A 293 -25.53 -7.29 1.13
CA PHE A 293 -26.61 -6.47 0.58
C PHE A 293 -26.07 -5.15 0.05
N PHE A 294 -26.28 -4.86 -1.24
CA PHE A 294 -25.66 -3.70 -1.89
C PHE A 294 -26.47 -3.13 -3.07
N MET A 295 -26.20 -1.86 -3.37
CA MET A 295 -26.73 -1.19 -4.57
C MET A 295 -25.91 -1.56 -5.81
N ASP A 296 -24.61 -1.28 -5.80
CA ASP A 296 -23.63 -1.57 -6.86
C ASP A 296 -22.34 -2.13 -6.25
N VAL A 297 -21.67 -3.06 -6.92
CA VAL A 297 -20.30 -3.46 -6.52
C VAL A 297 -19.28 -2.52 -7.18
N ARG A 298 -18.50 -1.82 -6.36
CA ARG A 298 -17.47 -0.87 -6.82
C ARG A 298 -16.05 -1.44 -6.75
N ALA A 299 -15.84 -2.53 -7.47
CA ALA A 299 -14.55 -3.21 -7.61
C ALA A 299 -13.69 -2.61 -8.74
N PHE A 300 -13.23 -1.36 -8.58
CA PHE A 300 -12.60 -0.58 -9.67
C PHE A 300 -11.07 -0.67 -9.75
N GLY A 301 -10.40 -1.13 -8.68
CA GLY A 301 -8.95 -1.27 -8.62
C GLY A 301 -8.42 -2.46 -9.41
N LYS A 302 -7.10 -2.52 -9.56
CA LYS A 302 -6.40 -3.67 -10.17
C LYS A 302 -6.72 -4.94 -9.39
N GLU A 303 -7.16 -5.98 -10.11
CA GLU A 303 -7.61 -7.28 -9.58
C GLU A 303 -8.82 -7.24 -8.63
N PHE A 304 -9.49 -6.10 -8.45
CA PHE A 304 -10.65 -6.03 -7.54
C PHE A 304 -11.85 -6.79 -8.11
N GLU A 305 -12.01 -6.80 -9.44
CA GLU A 305 -13.09 -7.53 -10.10
C GLU A 305 -12.93 -9.04 -9.90
N ASP A 306 -11.71 -9.55 -10.05
CA ASP A 306 -11.39 -10.96 -9.81
C ASP A 306 -11.61 -11.33 -8.35
N TYR A 307 -11.22 -10.44 -7.44
CA TYR A 307 -11.48 -10.63 -6.00
C TYR A 307 -12.97 -10.74 -5.68
N ALA A 308 -13.82 -9.92 -6.32
CA ALA A 308 -15.27 -10.00 -6.18
C ALA A 308 -15.84 -11.29 -6.77
N LYS A 309 -15.37 -11.71 -7.95
CA LYS A 309 -15.76 -12.99 -8.57
C LYS A 309 -15.37 -14.19 -7.70
N ARG A 310 -14.17 -14.16 -7.12
CA ARG A 310 -13.68 -15.19 -6.19
C ARG A 310 -14.55 -15.29 -4.94
N ALA A 311 -14.95 -14.15 -4.37
CA ALA A 311 -15.84 -14.11 -3.21
C ALA A 311 -17.17 -14.86 -3.47
N GLU A 312 -17.78 -14.66 -4.63
CA GLU A 312 -19.03 -15.30 -5.01
C GLU A 312 -18.84 -16.77 -5.45
N GLY A 313 -17.84 -17.04 -6.30
CA GLY A 313 -17.63 -18.35 -6.92
C GLY A 313 -16.92 -19.37 -6.03
N GLU A 314 -15.81 -19.00 -5.39
CA GLU A 314 -14.98 -19.93 -4.60
C GLU A 314 -15.44 -19.99 -3.13
N TYR A 315 -15.80 -18.84 -2.54
CA TYR A 315 -16.20 -18.75 -1.13
C TYR A 315 -17.72 -18.82 -0.91
N GLY A 316 -18.52 -18.87 -1.98
CA GLY A 316 -19.98 -19.02 -1.90
C GLY A 316 -20.69 -17.87 -1.19
N ILE A 317 -20.11 -16.66 -1.19
CA ILE A 317 -20.72 -15.49 -0.56
C ILE A 317 -21.95 -15.08 -1.35
N LYS A 318 -23.11 -15.02 -0.68
CA LYS A 318 -24.38 -14.66 -1.31
C LYS A 318 -24.43 -13.15 -1.55
N MET A 319 -24.62 -12.75 -2.81
CA MET A 319 -24.59 -11.35 -3.25
C MET A 319 -26.00 -10.85 -3.60
N HIS A 320 -26.64 -10.06 -2.72
CA HIS A 320 -27.93 -9.41 -3.01
C HIS A 320 -27.73 -8.05 -3.67
N ARG A 321 -27.91 -8.03 -5.00
CA ARG A 321 -27.64 -6.89 -5.87
C ARG A 321 -28.87 -6.00 -6.06
N GLY A 322 -28.69 -4.68 -5.99
CA GLY A 322 -29.79 -3.73 -6.13
C GLY A 322 -30.69 -3.65 -4.91
N THR A 323 -30.21 -4.13 -3.77
CA THR A 323 -31.00 -4.26 -2.55
C THR A 323 -30.50 -3.28 -1.49
N ARG A 324 -31.43 -2.52 -0.91
CA ARG A 324 -31.20 -1.82 0.36
C ARG A 324 -32.02 -2.50 1.45
N VAL A 325 -31.37 -2.78 2.57
CA VAL A 325 -32.05 -3.26 3.77
C VAL A 325 -32.88 -2.12 4.35
N ALA A 326 -34.17 -2.37 4.56
CA ALA A 326 -35.13 -1.40 5.05
C ALA A 326 -35.08 -1.27 6.57
N SER A 327 -34.98 -2.39 7.29
CA SER A 327 -34.84 -2.43 8.75
C SER A 327 -34.13 -3.69 9.23
N VAL A 328 -33.57 -3.58 10.44
CA VAL A 328 -33.06 -4.69 11.25
C VAL A 328 -33.85 -4.68 12.56
N ASP A 329 -34.45 -5.82 12.92
CA ASP A 329 -35.15 -6.00 14.19
C ASP A 329 -34.48 -7.14 14.99
N GLU A 330 -34.40 -7.04 16.32
CA GLU A 330 -33.86 -8.12 17.17
C GLU A 330 -34.96 -9.12 17.57
N THR A 331 -34.67 -10.42 17.48
CA THR A 331 -35.57 -11.50 17.91
C THR A 331 -35.34 -11.87 19.38
N GLU A 332 -36.24 -12.65 19.99
CA GLU A 332 -36.10 -13.10 21.39
C GLU A 332 -34.77 -13.85 21.67
N GLY A 333 -34.15 -14.44 20.65
CA GLY A 333 -32.85 -15.13 20.73
C GLY A 333 -31.61 -14.24 20.52
N ASN A 334 -31.77 -12.91 20.47
CA ASN A 334 -30.76 -11.93 20.06
C ASN A 334 -30.26 -12.12 18.62
N ASN A 335 -31.03 -12.81 17.77
CA ASN A 335 -30.76 -12.86 16.34
C ASN A 335 -31.37 -11.61 15.66
N LEU A 336 -31.01 -11.37 14.41
CA LEU A 336 -31.31 -10.15 13.69
C LEU A 336 -32.14 -10.46 12.44
N LEU A 337 -33.40 -10.01 12.43
CA LEU A 337 -34.30 -10.15 11.31
C LEU A 337 -34.15 -8.96 10.36
N LEU A 338 -33.65 -9.21 9.15
CA LEU A 338 -33.45 -8.19 8.12
C LEU A 338 -34.64 -8.18 7.17
N ARG A 339 -35.23 -7.01 6.94
CA ARG A 339 -36.26 -6.80 5.92
C ARG A 339 -35.68 -6.09 4.72
N TYR A 340 -35.82 -6.66 3.53
CA TYR A 340 -35.23 -6.12 2.31
C TYR A 340 -36.04 -6.47 1.05
N SER A 341 -35.79 -5.75 -0.04
CA SER A 341 -36.39 -6.03 -1.35
C SER A 341 -35.47 -6.88 -2.23
N ASP A 342 -36.05 -7.85 -2.91
CA ASP A 342 -35.41 -8.62 -3.97
C ASP A 342 -36.30 -8.61 -5.21
N GLY A 343 -35.94 -7.76 -6.19
CA GLY A 343 -36.83 -7.40 -7.28
C GLY A 343 -38.15 -6.82 -6.76
N ALA A 344 -39.27 -7.43 -7.15
CA ALA A 344 -40.61 -7.05 -6.69
C ALA A 344 -41.00 -7.65 -5.33
N ASN A 345 -40.21 -8.57 -4.78
CA ASN A 345 -40.53 -9.27 -3.54
C ASN A 345 -39.98 -8.53 -2.32
N ILE A 346 -40.73 -8.54 -1.22
CA ILE A 346 -40.25 -8.11 0.10
C ILE A 346 -39.98 -9.37 0.92
N LEU A 347 -38.73 -9.54 1.34
CA LEU A 347 -38.25 -10.70 2.08
C LEU A 347 -37.86 -10.31 3.50
N ALA A 348 -37.94 -11.29 4.39
CA ALA A 348 -37.41 -11.20 5.75
C ALA A 348 -36.54 -12.44 6.00
N GLU A 349 -35.28 -12.22 6.41
CA GLU A 349 -34.34 -13.31 6.71
C GLU A 349 -33.60 -13.04 8.02
N GLU A 350 -33.44 -14.08 8.83
CA GLU A 350 -32.77 -14.03 10.13
C GLU A 350 -31.27 -14.34 10.00
N PHE A 351 -30.46 -13.55 10.72
CA PHE A 351 -29.01 -13.63 10.79
C PHE A 351 -28.53 -13.61 12.25
N ASP A 352 -27.40 -14.25 12.52
CA ASP A 352 -26.83 -14.30 13.87
C ASP A 352 -26.01 -13.03 14.19
N LEU A 353 -25.46 -12.39 13.16
CA LEU A 353 -24.63 -11.19 13.24
C LEU A 353 -24.84 -10.29 12.02
N VAL A 354 -24.85 -8.96 12.24
CA VAL A 354 -24.90 -7.96 11.18
C VAL A 354 -23.65 -7.07 11.24
N VAL A 355 -23.04 -6.84 10.09
CA VAL A 355 -21.89 -5.94 9.92
C VAL A 355 -22.30 -4.77 9.03
N LEU A 356 -22.28 -3.58 9.61
CA LEU A 356 -22.56 -2.32 8.92
C LEU A 356 -21.29 -1.83 8.24
N SER A 357 -21.28 -1.84 6.91
CA SER A 357 -20.17 -1.32 6.12
C SER A 357 -20.22 0.20 6.11
N ALA A 358 -19.68 0.79 7.18
CA ALA A 358 -19.69 2.22 7.44
C ALA A 358 -18.72 3.00 6.53
N GLY A 359 -19.19 4.16 6.09
CA GLY A 359 -18.46 5.09 5.24
C GLY A 359 -17.32 5.83 5.94
N PHE A 360 -16.54 6.57 5.15
CA PHE A 360 -15.50 7.47 5.64
C PHE A 360 -16.06 8.88 5.80
N GLN A 361 -15.61 9.55 6.84
CA GLN A 361 -15.85 10.95 7.15
C GLN A 361 -14.52 11.67 7.35
N PRO A 362 -14.48 13.01 7.17
CA PRO A 362 -13.30 13.77 7.52
C PRO A 362 -12.97 13.59 9.02
N PRO A 363 -11.69 13.68 9.41
CA PRO A 363 -11.31 13.60 10.82
C PRO A 363 -11.93 14.75 11.62
N ALA A 364 -12.29 14.53 12.88
CA ALA A 364 -12.98 15.52 13.72
C ALA A 364 -12.23 16.87 13.83
N GLN A 365 -10.90 16.81 13.77
CA GLN A 365 -10.02 17.98 13.80
C GLN A 365 -9.84 18.69 12.45
N ALA A 366 -10.47 18.24 11.37
CA ALA A 366 -10.29 18.78 10.02
C ALA A 366 -10.48 20.29 9.96
N LYS A 367 -11.56 20.80 10.56
CA LYS A 367 -11.88 22.23 10.59
C LYS A 367 -10.84 23.02 11.38
N ALA A 368 -10.51 22.58 12.59
CA ALA A 368 -9.49 23.23 13.41
C ALA A 368 -8.14 23.27 12.69
N LEU A 369 -7.76 22.19 12.01
CA LEU A 369 -6.53 22.11 11.24
C LEU A 369 -6.54 23.08 10.05
N ALA A 370 -7.67 23.17 9.33
CA ALA A 370 -7.87 24.10 8.22
C ALA A 370 -7.77 25.57 8.67
N ASP A 371 -8.41 25.92 9.78
CA ASP A 371 -8.37 27.26 10.37
C ASP A 371 -6.96 27.61 10.84
N SER A 372 -6.28 26.70 11.55
CA SER A 372 -4.91 26.90 12.07
C SER A 372 -3.85 26.97 10.98
N LEU A 373 -4.02 26.25 9.87
CA LEU A 373 -3.05 26.17 8.78
C LEU A 373 -3.43 27.00 7.55
N GLY A 374 -4.61 27.62 7.53
CA GLY A 374 -5.04 28.53 6.47
C GLY A 374 -5.26 27.87 5.12
N PHE A 375 -5.83 26.65 5.09
CA PHE A 375 -6.26 25.99 3.84
C PHE A 375 -7.77 25.74 3.83
N LYS A 376 -8.34 25.46 2.66
CA LYS A 376 -9.79 25.26 2.48
C LYS A 376 -10.18 23.79 2.57
N LEU A 377 -11.35 23.55 3.16
CA LEU A 377 -12.05 22.27 3.06
C LEU A 377 -13.09 22.34 1.94
N ASN A 378 -13.43 21.19 1.36
CA ASN A 378 -14.56 21.08 0.44
C ASN A 378 -15.89 21.04 1.21
N ASP A 379 -17.00 20.99 0.47
CA ASP A 379 -18.37 21.01 1.02
C ASP A 379 -18.67 19.84 1.99
N PHE A 380 -17.82 18.82 2.02
CA PHE A 380 -17.97 17.62 2.86
C PHE A 380 -16.95 17.57 4.02
N GLY A 381 -16.16 18.63 4.20
CA GLY A 381 -15.16 18.73 5.27
C GLY A 381 -13.83 18.02 5.01
N PHE A 382 -13.61 17.47 3.82
CA PHE A 382 -12.30 16.95 3.41
C PHE A 382 -11.41 18.09 2.90
N CYS A 383 -10.09 17.89 2.84
CA CYS A 383 -9.19 18.89 2.26
C CYS A 383 -9.58 19.18 0.80
N GLN A 384 -9.76 20.45 0.46
CA GLN A 384 -10.05 20.83 -0.92
C GLN A 384 -8.77 20.70 -1.77
N THR A 385 -8.86 19.89 -2.83
CA THR A 385 -7.83 19.73 -3.86
C THR A 385 -8.46 19.90 -5.25
N GLY A 386 -7.64 19.97 -6.30
CA GLY A 386 -8.10 20.05 -7.69
C GLY A 386 -7.74 18.80 -8.48
N VAL A 387 -8.42 18.57 -9.62
CA VAL A 387 -8.17 17.43 -10.51
C VAL A 387 -6.73 17.41 -11.03
N TYR A 388 -6.17 18.59 -11.31
CA TYR A 388 -4.81 18.75 -11.84
C TYR A 388 -3.76 19.05 -10.74
N SER A 389 -4.20 19.18 -9.49
CA SER A 389 -3.34 19.42 -8.33
C SER A 389 -3.83 18.61 -7.12
N PRO A 390 -3.90 17.26 -7.23
CA PRO A 390 -4.60 16.41 -6.26
C PRO A 390 -3.86 16.26 -4.92
N LEU A 391 -2.59 16.69 -4.87
CA LEU A 391 -1.72 16.62 -3.69
C LEU A 391 -1.53 17.99 -3.02
N GLU A 392 -2.07 19.06 -3.61
CA GLU A 392 -1.86 20.43 -3.16
C GLU A 392 -3.10 20.94 -2.44
N THR A 393 -2.89 21.62 -1.32
CA THR A 393 -3.98 22.37 -0.66
C THR A 393 -4.15 23.74 -1.30
N SER A 394 -5.16 24.49 -0.88
CA SER A 394 -5.32 25.89 -1.30
C SER A 394 -4.21 26.84 -0.79
N ARG A 395 -3.31 26.39 0.10
CA ARG A 395 -2.18 27.17 0.59
C ARG A 395 -0.88 26.58 0.05
N LYS A 396 -0.16 27.38 -0.75
CA LYS A 396 1.13 26.98 -1.35
C LYS A 396 2.14 26.55 -0.26
N GLY A 397 2.85 25.46 -0.50
CA GLY A 397 3.80 24.86 0.45
C GLY A 397 3.15 23.95 1.50
N ILE A 398 1.82 23.83 1.51
CA ILE A 398 1.08 22.84 2.29
C ILE A 398 0.42 21.85 1.34
N TYR A 399 0.72 20.57 1.55
CA TYR A 399 0.29 19.43 0.74
C TYR A 399 -0.61 18.49 1.53
N VAL A 400 -1.30 17.60 0.84
CA VAL A 400 -2.20 16.61 1.46
C VAL A 400 -2.04 15.25 0.80
N THR A 401 -2.22 14.19 1.59
CA THR A 401 -2.22 12.81 1.11
C THR A 401 -3.26 11.94 1.83
N GLY A 402 -3.66 10.85 1.17
CA GLY A 402 -4.46 9.80 1.78
C GLY A 402 -5.92 10.18 1.94
N ALA A 403 -6.60 9.52 2.87
CA ALA A 403 -8.06 9.61 3.00
C ALA A 403 -8.58 11.02 3.35
N PHE A 404 -7.72 11.95 3.76
CA PHE A 404 -8.11 13.33 4.08
C PHE A 404 -8.41 14.18 2.84
N SER A 405 -7.81 13.88 1.67
CA SER A 405 -8.16 14.58 0.42
C SER A 405 -9.41 14.00 -0.24
N ALA A 406 -9.65 12.69 -0.09
CA ALA A 406 -10.85 12.00 -0.56
C ALA A 406 -10.87 10.56 -0.02
N PRO A 407 -12.04 9.90 0.12
CA PRO A 407 -12.12 8.48 0.46
C PRO A 407 -11.40 7.59 -0.55
N LYS A 408 -10.39 6.84 -0.09
CA LYS A 408 -9.54 5.98 -0.94
C LYS A 408 -8.90 4.85 -0.15
N ASP A 409 -8.33 3.90 -0.88
CA ASP A 409 -7.67 2.73 -0.32
C ASP A 409 -6.18 2.95 0.00
N ILE A 410 -5.55 1.93 0.58
CA ILE A 410 -4.12 1.92 0.94
C ILE A 410 -3.19 2.15 -0.27
N PRO A 411 -3.31 1.43 -1.40
CA PRO A 411 -2.41 1.65 -2.55
C PRO A 411 -2.42 3.09 -3.03
N THR A 412 -3.61 3.66 -3.19
CA THR A 412 -3.75 5.03 -3.66
C THR A 412 -3.15 6.00 -2.64
N THR A 413 -3.39 5.76 -1.34
CA THR A 413 -2.78 6.55 -0.25
C THR A 413 -1.26 6.49 -0.26
N VAL A 414 -0.65 5.32 -0.45
CA VAL A 414 0.82 5.16 -0.46
C VAL A 414 1.44 5.83 -1.68
N ALA A 415 0.81 5.71 -2.86
CA ALA A 415 1.27 6.40 -4.07
C ALA A 415 1.18 7.92 -3.92
N GLU A 416 0.06 8.45 -3.40
CA GLU A 416 -0.12 9.88 -3.15
C GLU A 416 0.81 10.40 -2.05
N ALA A 417 1.11 9.60 -1.03
CA ALA A 417 2.06 9.98 0.03
C ALA A 417 3.47 10.17 -0.52
N SER A 418 3.91 9.24 -1.36
CA SER A 418 5.15 9.38 -2.12
C SER A 418 5.07 10.64 -3.00
N GLY A 419 3.94 10.90 -3.65
CA GLY A 419 3.77 12.10 -4.47
C GLY A 419 3.85 13.40 -3.66
N ALA A 420 3.23 13.45 -2.48
CA ALA A 420 3.28 14.61 -1.61
C ALA A 420 4.71 14.86 -1.09
N ALA A 421 5.50 13.81 -0.88
CA ALA A 421 6.92 13.91 -0.59
C ALA A 421 7.70 14.56 -1.75
N ALA A 422 7.45 14.18 -3.01
CA ALA A 422 8.07 14.85 -4.16
C ALA A 422 7.74 16.34 -4.23
N LYS A 423 6.47 16.70 -4.03
CA LYS A 423 6.02 18.11 -4.06
C LYS A 423 6.62 18.93 -2.90
N ALA A 424 6.63 18.38 -1.69
CA ALA A 424 7.22 19.03 -0.52
C ALA A 424 8.75 19.18 -0.65
N GLY A 425 9.43 18.17 -1.17
CA GLY A 425 10.87 18.16 -1.41
C GLY A 425 11.34 19.29 -2.34
N ALA A 426 10.51 19.70 -3.31
CA ALA A 426 10.81 20.83 -4.21
C ALA A 426 10.99 22.18 -3.50
N HIS A 427 10.50 22.33 -2.26
CA HIS A 427 10.73 23.55 -1.47
C HIS A 427 12.01 23.53 -0.63
N VAL A 428 12.57 22.34 -0.39
CA VAL A 428 13.69 22.14 0.55
C VAL A 428 14.94 21.50 -0.07
N PHE A 429 14.89 21.16 -1.37
CA PHE A 429 15.94 20.39 -2.06
C PHE A 429 17.36 20.99 -1.93
N ALA A 430 17.48 22.32 -1.84
CA ALA A 430 18.76 23.01 -1.67
C ALA A 430 19.50 22.68 -0.36
N ASN A 431 18.81 22.11 0.63
CA ASN A 431 19.34 21.73 1.93
C ASN A 431 19.41 20.21 2.12
N ARG A 432 19.47 19.43 1.03
CA ARG A 432 19.62 17.97 1.11
C ARG A 432 20.94 17.61 1.81
N VAL A 433 20.88 16.65 2.72
CA VAL A 433 22.04 16.16 3.49
C VAL A 433 22.21 14.67 3.24
N SER A 434 23.46 14.21 3.12
CA SER A 434 23.75 12.77 3.04
C SER A 434 23.45 12.10 4.38
N ILE A 435 22.66 11.02 4.37
CA ILE A 435 22.23 10.29 5.56
C ILE A 435 23.43 9.80 6.39
N ASP A 436 24.53 9.41 5.71
CA ASP A 436 25.74 8.92 6.36
C ASP A 436 26.44 9.97 7.23
N THR A 437 26.18 11.26 6.98
CA THR A 437 26.74 12.35 7.81
C THR A 437 26.00 12.51 9.13
N VAL A 438 24.84 11.86 9.29
CA VAL A 438 23.97 11.95 10.47
C VAL A 438 24.00 10.68 11.32
N VAL A 439 24.32 9.53 10.72
CA VAL A 439 24.41 8.25 11.44
C VAL A 439 25.75 8.11 12.13
N THR A 440 25.74 7.86 13.45
CA THR A 440 26.93 7.41 14.16
C THR A 440 27.01 5.89 14.04
N GLU A 441 28.01 5.36 13.33
CA GLU A 441 28.16 3.90 13.19
C GLU A 441 28.58 3.27 14.52
N THR A 442 27.82 2.27 14.96
CA THR A 442 28.27 1.36 16.02
C THR A 442 29.42 0.52 15.46
N PRO A 443 30.62 0.51 16.09
CA PRO A 443 31.73 -0.30 15.62
C PRO A 443 31.34 -1.78 15.51
N GLU A 444 31.69 -2.41 14.39
CA GLU A 444 31.48 -3.85 14.21
C GLU A 444 32.39 -4.64 15.16
N THR A 445 31.80 -5.62 15.84
CA THR A 445 32.51 -6.56 16.72
C THR A 445 33.18 -7.61 15.85
N ASP A 446 34.51 -7.71 15.95
CA ASP A 446 35.24 -8.79 15.28
C ASP A 446 34.93 -10.13 15.96
N VAL A 447 34.36 -11.05 15.17
CA VAL A 447 33.99 -12.40 15.60
C VAL A 447 34.71 -13.48 14.79
N ILE A 448 35.68 -13.10 13.94
CA ILE A 448 36.42 -14.04 13.11
C ILE A 448 37.23 -14.99 13.99
N GLY A 449 37.17 -16.28 13.69
CA GLY A 449 37.88 -17.32 14.44
C GLY A 449 37.29 -17.67 15.81
N GLN A 450 36.20 -17.01 16.24
CA GLN A 450 35.51 -17.35 17.50
C GLN A 450 34.56 -18.54 17.31
N GLU A 451 34.36 -19.32 18.37
CA GLU A 451 33.34 -20.38 18.38
C GLU A 451 31.93 -19.78 18.24
N PRO A 452 31.03 -20.38 17.42
CA PRO A 452 29.67 -19.90 17.30
C PRO A 452 28.91 -19.89 18.64
N ARG A 453 28.25 -18.76 18.92
CA ARG A 453 27.40 -18.50 20.08
C ARG A 453 26.08 -17.93 19.57
N ILE A 454 25.09 -18.80 19.46
CA ILE A 454 23.84 -18.54 18.74
C ILE A 454 22.73 -18.18 19.73
N GLY A 455 22.06 -17.04 19.48
CA GLY A 455 20.79 -16.71 20.12
C GLY A 455 19.61 -17.02 19.22
N VAL A 456 18.66 -17.81 19.72
CA VAL A 456 17.47 -18.25 18.96
C VAL A 456 16.22 -17.59 19.52
N PHE A 457 15.49 -16.86 18.68
CA PHE A 457 14.26 -16.17 19.08
C PHE A 457 13.07 -16.78 18.30
N VAL A 458 12.18 -17.49 19.00
CA VAL A 458 11.03 -18.18 18.38
C VAL A 458 9.77 -17.34 18.57
N CYS A 459 9.05 -17.06 17.49
CA CYS A 459 7.91 -16.13 17.48
C CYS A 459 6.56 -16.86 17.53
N ASP A 460 5.62 -16.37 18.34
CA ASP A 460 4.22 -16.80 18.33
C ASP A 460 3.43 -16.21 17.14
N CYS A 461 3.79 -14.99 16.74
CA CYS A 461 3.04 -14.17 15.79
C CYS A 461 1.53 -14.07 16.15
N GLY A 462 1.22 -13.97 17.45
CA GLY A 462 -0.14 -14.09 17.97
C GLY A 462 -0.62 -15.54 17.88
N ILE A 463 -1.73 -15.78 17.20
CA ILE A 463 -2.21 -17.15 16.90
C ILE A 463 -1.68 -17.68 15.57
N ASN A 464 -0.99 -16.86 14.77
CA ASN A 464 -0.59 -17.26 13.42
C ASN A 464 0.45 -18.39 13.41
N ILE A 465 1.34 -18.45 14.40
CA ILE A 465 2.26 -19.59 14.59
C ILE A 465 1.76 -20.42 15.77
N ARG A 466 1.54 -19.78 16.93
CA ARG A 466 1.13 -20.49 18.17
C ARG A 466 -0.21 -21.21 18.09
N GLY A 467 -1.09 -20.84 17.17
CA GLY A 467 -2.36 -21.54 16.95
C GLY A 467 -2.21 -22.92 16.31
N THR A 468 -1.02 -23.26 15.80
CA THR A 468 -0.74 -24.54 15.13
C THR A 468 0.55 -25.20 15.62
N VAL A 469 1.59 -24.42 15.87
CA VAL A 469 2.91 -24.90 16.34
C VAL A 469 3.01 -24.71 17.84
N ASP A 470 3.42 -25.76 18.55
CA ASP A 470 3.78 -25.68 19.98
C ASP A 470 5.12 -24.97 20.15
N VAL A 471 5.07 -23.64 20.19
CA VAL A 471 6.25 -22.77 20.29
C VAL A 471 7.10 -23.05 21.55
N PRO A 472 6.53 -23.23 22.76
CA PRO A 472 7.30 -23.64 23.93
C PRO A 472 8.12 -24.91 23.70
N SER A 473 7.51 -25.95 23.09
CA SER A 473 8.21 -27.19 22.76
C SER A 473 9.36 -26.97 21.77
N VAL A 474 9.17 -26.10 20.77
CA VAL A 474 10.26 -25.71 19.85
C VAL A 474 11.40 -25.02 20.60
N VAL A 475 11.11 -24.12 21.53
CA VAL A 475 12.13 -23.43 22.33
C VAL A 475 12.92 -24.42 23.18
N ASP A 476 12.26 -25.37 23.83
CA ASP A 476 12.93 -26.37 24.65
C ASP A 476 13.78 -27.33 23.80
N TYR A 477 13.31 -27.71 22.61
CA TYR A 477 14.08 -28.48 21.66
C TYR A 477 15.36 -27.75 21.22
N VAL A 478 15.27 -26.49 20.80
CA VAL A 478 16.44 -25.76 20.25
C VAL A 478 17.51 -25.48 21.29
N LYS A 479 17.17 -25.39 22.58
CA LYS A 479 18.15 -25.28 23.68
C LYS A 479 19.10 -26.49 23.75
N THR A 480 18.68 -27.65 23.23
CA THR A 480 19.50 -28.87 23.21
C THR A 480 20.51 -28.89 22.05
N LEU A 481 20.40 -27.97 21.08
CA LEU A 481 21.22 -27.99 19.89
C LEU A 481 22.61 -27.36 20.15
N PRO A 482 23.68 -27.87 19.51
CA PRO A 482 25.03 -27.34 19.70
C PRO A 482 25.12 -25.84 19.38
N ASN A 483 25.98 -25.13 20.11
CA ASN A 483 26.26 -23.69 19.98
C ASN A 483 25.08 -22.74 20.32
N VAL A 484 23.90 -23.26 20.66
CA VAL A 484 22.78 -22.43 21.14
C VAL A 484 23.05 -22.05 22.60
N VAL A 485 23.31 -20.77 22.85
CA VAL A 485 23.62 -20.24 24.20
C VAL A 485 22.44 -19.51 24.82
N TYR A 486 21.47 -19.10 24.01
CA TYR A 486 20.26 -18.43 24.44
C TYR A 486 19.11 -18.82 23.51
N ALA A 487 17.95 -19.17 24.09
CA ALA A 487 16.74 -19.40 23.33
C ALA A 487 15.51 -18.93 24.11
N VAL A 488 14.62 -18.19 23.44
CA VAL A 488 13.44 -17.60 24.10
C VAL A 488 12.23 -17.59 23.17
N GLU A 489 11.06 -17.74 23.80
CA GLU A 489 9.74 -17.52 23.19
C GLU A 489 9.39 -16.03 23.22
N ASN A 490 8.97 -15.49 22.08
CA ASN A 490 8.53 -14.11 21.95
C ASN A 490 7.15 -14.05 21.30
N LYS A 491 6.29 -13.17 21.81
CA LYS A 491 4.96 -12.99 21.23
C LYS A 491 5.02 -12.41 19.80
N TYR A 492 5.83 -11.36 19.61
CA TYR A 492 6.04 -10.70 18.33
C TYR A 492 7.51 -10.29 18.18
N THR A 493 8.34 -11.12 17.57
CA THR A 493 9.78 -10.84 17.47
C THR A 493 10.10 -9.55 16.69
N CYS A 494 9.24 -9.14 15.75
CA CYS A 494 9.41 -7.92 14.97
C CYS A 494 9.00 -6.64 15.71
N SER A 495 8.48 -6.72 16.94
CA SER A 495 8.11 -5.53 17.71
C SER A 495 9.36 -4.74 18.14
N ALA A 496 9.21 -3.43 18.31
CA ALA A 496 10.33 -2.54 18.63
C ALA A 496 11.01 -2.91 19.96
N ASP A 497 10.25 -3.33 20.97
CA ASP A 497 10.74 -3.79 22.27
C ASP A 497 11.52 -5.11 22.17
N THR A 498 11.01 -6.08 21.42
CA THR A 498 11.74 -7.35 21.22
C THR A 498 13.05 -7.11 20.51
N GLN A 499 13.11 -6.16 19.58
CA GLN A 499 14.36 -5.78 18.94
C GLN A 499 15.37 -5.15 19.92
N GLU A 500 14.94 -4.31 20.87
CA GLU A 500 15.83 -3.85 21.96
C GLU A 500 16.31 -5.01 22.83
N THR A 501 15.43 -5.96 23.15
CA THR A 501 15.79 -7.18 23.89
C THR A 501 16.82 -8.01 23.11
N ILE A 502 16.67 -8.17 21.80
CA ILE A 502 17.68 -8.86 20.96
C ILE A 502 19.04 -8.17 21.11
N LYS A 503 19.10 -6.83 21.01
CA LYS A 503 20.35 -6.06 21.18
C LYS A 503 20.96 -6.24 22.57
N GLN A 504 20.13 -6.29 23.62
CA GLN A 504 20.60 -6.56 24.98
C GLN A 504 21.16 -7.97 25.11
N MET A 505 20.43 -8.99 24.62
CA MET A 505 20.84 -10.39 24.71
C MET A 505 22.12 -10.66 23.91
N ILE A 506 22.33 -9.98 22.78
CA ILE A 506 23.60 -10.02 22.04
C ILE A 506 24.77 -9.64 22.94
N LYS A 507 24.65 -8.54 23.69
CA LYS A 507 25.69 -8.05 24.59
C LYS A 507 25.85 -8.93 25.82
N GLU A 508 24.73 -9.29 26.46
CA GLU A 508 24.71 -10.05 27.72
C GLU A 508 25.26 -11.47 27.57
N HIS A 509 24.83 -12.18 26.52
CA HIS A 509 25.25 -13.56 26.27
C HIS A 509 26.47 -13.66 25.32
N LYS A 510 27.03 -12.51 24.90
CA LYS A 510 28.12 -12.44 23.91
C LYS A 510 27.78 -13.27 22.67
N LEU A 511 26.59 -13.05 22.12
CA LEU A 511 26.14 -13.73 20.91
C LEU A 511 26.98 -13.22 19.74
N ASN A 512 27.36 -14.13 18.84
CA ASN A 512 28.01 -13.77 17.58
C ASN A 512 27.20 -14.26 16.37
N ARG A 513 26.07 -14.94 16.58
CA ARG A 513 25.09 -15.33 15.56
C ARG A 513 23.69 -15.18 16.12
N VAL A 514 22.73 -14.79 15.27
CA VAL A 514 21.32 -14.67 15.67
C VAL A 514 20.44 -15.44 14.70
N VAL A 515 19.54 -16.27 15.24
CA VAL A 515 18.52 -16.99 14.49
C VAL A 515 17.15 -16.54 14.95
N VAL A 516 16.28 -16.16 14.01
CA VAL A 516 14.86 -15.87 14.30
C VAL A 516 13.97 -16.89 13.61
N SER A 517 13.22 -17.67 14.39
CA SER A 517 12.21 -18.60 13.88
C SER A 517 10.84 -17.93 13.87
N SER A 518 10.40 -17.42 12.72
CA SER A 518 9.16 -16.68 12.62
C SER A 518 8.53 -16.73 11.21
N CYS A 519 8.36 -15.57 10.57
CA CYS A 519 7.73 -15.37 9.28
C CYS A 519 8.73 -15.47 8.11
N THR A 520 8.34 -14.97 6.93
CA THR A 520 9.20 -14.98 5.75
C THR A 520 10.37 -13.97 5.83
N PRO A 521 11.59 -14.37 5.44
CA PRO A 521 12.73 -13.45 5.33
C PRO A 521 12.49 -12.32 4.33
N ARG A 522 11.62 -12.53 3.33
CA ARG A 522 11.25 -11.50 2.35
C ARG A 522 10.68 -10.22 2.95
N THR A 523 10.14 -10.29 4.17
CA THR A 523 9.49 -9.15 4.83
C THR A 523 10.30 -8.57 5.98
N HIS A 524 10.93 -9.42 6.81
CA HIS A 524 11.51 -8.98 8.08
C HIS A 524 13.01 -9.25 8.23
N GLU A 525 13.69 -9.87 7.26
CA GLU A 525 15.14 -10.12 7.35
C GLU A 525 15.92 -8.83 7.56
N LEU A 526 15.69 -7.81 6.70
CA LEU A 526 16.38 -6.53 6.78
C LEU A 526 16.16 -5.83 8.15
N LEU A 527 14.96 -5.97 8.74
CA LEU A 527 14.64 -5.44 10.06
C LEU A 527 15.56 -6.03 11.14
N PHE A 528 15.72 -7.36 11.13
CA PHE A 528 16.57 -8.04 12.09
C PHE A 528 18.07 -7.83 11.82
N GLN A 529 18.47 -7.78 10.55
CA GLN A 529 19.83 -7.42 10.16
C GLN A 529 20.23 -6.04 10.69
N ASN A 530 19.34 -5.04 10.54
CA ASN A 530 19.56 -3.70 11.10
C ASN A 530 19.61 -3.74 12.64
N THR A 531 18.75 -4.54 13.27
CA THR A 531 18.73 -4.70 14.73
C THR A 531 20.06 -5.25 15.26
N ILE A 532 20.64 -6.29 14.63
CA ILE A 532 21.93 -6.83 15.08
C ILE A 532 23.09 -5.91 14.72
N LYS A 533 23.01 -5.15 13.61
CA LYS A 533 23.97 -4.10 13.24
C LYS A 533 24.04 -3.01 14.31
N GLU A 534 22.89 -2.56 14.81
CA GLU A 534 22.83 -1.59 15.93
C GLU A 534 23.47 -2.13 17.23
N ALA A 535 23.48 -3.47 17.44
CA ALA A 535 24.18 -4.10 18.55
C ALA A 535 25.69 -4.27 18.33
N GLY A 536 26.20 -3.96 17.14
CA GLY A 536 27.60 -4.14 16.75
C GLY A 536 27.91 -5.49 16.10
N LEU A 537 26.92 -6.30 15.72
CA LEU A 537 27.17 -7.53 14.93
C LEU A 537 27.01 -7.27 13.44
N ASN A 538 27.84 -7.91 12.62
CA ASN A 538 27.69 -7.87 11.18
C ASN A 538 26.30 -8.40 10.75
N PRO A 539 25.56 -7.69 9.87
CA PRO A 539 24.20 -8.07 9.50
C PRO A 539 24.10 -9.45 8.84
N PHE A 540 25.17 -9.96 8.23
CA PHE A 540 25.19 -11.27 7.57
C PHE A 540 25.44 -12.45 8.52
N LEU A 541 25.52 -12.18 9.83
CA LEU A 541 25.57 -13.18 10.89
C LEU A 541 24.17 -13.55 11.44
N PHE A 542 23.14 -13.19 10.66
CA PHE A 542 21.73 -13.46 10.92
C PHE A 542 21.22 -14.56 10.00
N GLU A 543 20.37 -15.45 10.53
CA GLU A 543 19.62 -16.43 9.73
C GLU A 543 18.15 -16.47 10.19
N MET A 544 17.22 -16.79 9.29
CA MET A 544 15.79 -16.83 9.59
C MET A 544 15.18 -18.19 9.23
N ALA A 545 14.47 -18.80 10.18
CA ALA A 545 13.66 -19.99 9.92
C ALA A 545 12.19 -19.58 9.73
N ASN A 546 11.63 -19.86 8.54
CA ASN A 546 10.25 -19.55 8.22
C ASN A 546 9.31 -20.66 8.74
N ILE A 547 8.84 -20.52 9.99
CA ILE A 547 7.94 -21.46 10.64
C ILE A 547 6.46 -21.03 10.56
N ARG A 548 6.16 -19.97 9.81
CA ARG A 548 4.78 -19.49 9.60
C ARG A 548 4.26 -19.83 8.22
N ASP A 549 4.73 -19.10 7.22
CA ASP A 549 4.26 -19.18 5.84
C ASP A 549 4.57 -20.57 5.23
N GLN A 550 5.66 -21.21 5.66
CA GLN A 550 6.07 -22.55 5.22
C GLN A 550 5.71 -23.66 6.21
N CYS A 551 5.05 -23.36 7.33
CA CYS A 551 4.72 -24.35 8.34
C CYS A 551 3.33 -24.11 8.96
N SER A 552 3.19 -23.23 9.96
CA SER A 552 1.93 -23.11 10.71
C SER A 552 0.70 -22.84 9.82
N TRP A 553 0.78 -21.93 8.85
CA TRP A 553 -0.36 -21.56 8.00
C TRP A 553 -0.83 -22.65 7.05
N ILE A 554 0.08 -23.51 6.60
CA ILE A 554 -0.25 -24.56 5.62
C ILE A 554 -0.52 -25.92 6.27
N HIS A 555 -0.27 -26.05 7.58
CA HIS A 555 -0.42 -27.29 8.36
C HIS A 555 -1.39 -27.12 9.54
N MET A 556 -2.34 -26.18 9.44
CA MET A 556 -3.28 -25.84 10.52
C MET A 556 -4.12 -27.03 11.04
N HIS A 557 -4.25 -28.08 10.24
CA HIS A 557 -4.98 -29.31 10.58
C HIS A 557 -4.07 -30.45 11.07
N GLU A 558 -2.74 -30.23 11.13
CA GLU A 558 -1.74 -31.23 11.53
C GLU A 558 -0.72 -30.64 12.54
N PRO A 559 -1.16 -30.14 13.72
CA PRO A 559 -0.33 -29.35 14.63
C PRO A 559 0.90 -30.08 15.17
N GLU A 560 0.81 -31.38 15.42
CA GLU A 560 1.95 -32.21 15.86
C GLU A 560 3.04 -32.27 14.77
N LYS A 561 2.65 -32.50 13.52
CA LYS A 561 3.58 -32.51 12.37
C LYS A 561 4.10 -31.11 12.07
N ALA A 562 3.29 -30.08 12.25
CA ALA A 562 3.71 -28.70 12.12
C ALA A 562 4.81 -28.37 13.15
N THR A 563 4.62 -28.79 14.40
CA THR A 563 5.61 -28.60 15.47
C THR A 563 6.93 -29.32 15.16
N GLN A 564 6.86 -30.57 14.70
CA GLN A 564 8.05 -31.30 14.27
C GLN A 564 8.75 -30.61 13.09
N LYS A 565 7.99 -30.16 12.09
CA LYS A 565 8.55 -29.40 10.97
C LYS A 565 9.20 -28.09 11.43
N ALA A 566 8.64 -27.39 12.41
CA ALA A 566 9.20 -26.17 12.98
C ALA A 566 10.54 -26.43 13.71
N ASN A 567 10.66 -27.56 14.41
CA ASN A 567 11.91 -28.04 15.00
C ASN A 567 12.97 -28.26 13.92
N ASP A 568 12.62 -28.97 12.85
CA ASP A 568 13.54 -29.27 11.75
C ASP A 568 13.99 -28.00 11.03
N LEU A 569 13.07 -27.11 10.66
CA LEU A 569 13.38 -25.83 10.01
C LEU A 569 14.30 -24.95 10.87
N THR A 570 14.05 -24.90 12.18
CA THR A 570 14.90 -24.12 13.10
C THR A 570 16.28 -24.76 13.26
N ARG A 571 16.36 -26.10 13.36
CA ARG A 571 17.63 -26.83 13.40
C ARG A 571 18.46 -26.59 12.14
N MET A 572 17.82 -26.59 10.97
CA MET A 572 18.45 -26.27 9.68
C MET A 572 19.06 -24.86 9.67
N ALA A 573 18.31 -23.85 10.12
CA ALA A 573 18.80 -22.47 10.21
C ALA A 573 19.98 -22.34 11.20
N ILE A 574 19.88 -22.98 12.37
CA ILE A 574 20.98 -23.02 13.36
C ILE A 574 22.23 -23.65 12.74
N ALA A 575 22.09 -24.78 12.04
CA ALA A 575 23.22 -25.46 11.40
C ALA A 575 23.92 -24.57 10.37
N LYS A 576 23.17 -23.88 9.50
CA LYS A 576 23.71 -22.90 8.55
C LYS A 576 24.41 -21.74 9.27
N SER A 577 23.79 -21.21 10.32
CA SER A 577 24.29 -20.02 11.05
C SER A 577 25.69 -20.20 11.65
N ARG A 578 26.07 -21.45 12.00
CA ARG A 578 27.42 -21.78 12.51
C ARG A 578 28.53 -21.47 11.50
N PHE A 579 28.22 -21.51 10.21
CA PHE A 579 29.15 -21.28 9.12
C PHE A 579 29.00 -19.90 8.48
N LEU A 580 28.08 -19.06 8.94
CA LEU A 580 27.99 -17.67 8.47
C LEU A 580 29.24 -16.90 8.84
N GLU A 581 29.62 -15.97 7.96
CA GLU A 581 30.81 -15.13 8.07
C GLU A 581 30.38 -13.67 7.97
N PRO A 582 31.08 -12.73 8.63
CA PRO A 582 30.82 -11.31 8.41
C PRO A 582 31.11 -10.96 6.95
N LEU A 583 30.17 -10.29 6.28
CA LEU A 583 30.36 -9.85 4.88
C LEU A 583 30.43 -8.32 4.83
N SER A 584 31.25 -7.82 3.91
CA SER A 584 31.31 -6.40 3.56
C SER A 584 30.43 -6.10 2.36
N LYS A 585 29.92 -4.87 2.32
CA LYS A 585 29.21 -4.34 1.16
C LYS A 585 30.11 -3.33 0.45
N SER A 586 30.24 -3.48 -0.85
CA SER A 586 30.90 -2.50 -1.70
C SER A 586 29.97 -1.32 -2.00
N ARG A 587 30.55 -0.12 -2.10
CA ARG A 587 29.86 1.13 -2.45
C ARG A 587 29.94 1.35 -3.96
N LEU A 588 28.80 1.57 -4.59
CA LEU A 588 28.69 1.85 -6.02
C LEU A 588 28.20 3.29 -6.18
N GLY A 589 28.91 4.12 -6.95
CA GLY A 589 28.47 5.48 -7.25
C GLY A 589 27.10 5.50 -7.91
N VAL A 590 26.38 6.62 -7.83
CA VAL A 590 25.06 6.78 -8.46
C VAL A 590 25.11 7.82 -9.55
N THR A 591 24.52 7.52 -10.70
CA THR A 591 24.27 8.48 -11.77
C THR A 591 23.07 9.35 -11.38
N HIS A 592 23.29 10.64 -11.15
CA HIS A 592 22.28 11.60 -10.65
C HIS A 592 21.30 12.11 -11.74
N SER A 593 20.75 11.19 -12.53
CA SER A 593 19.74 11.46 -13.57
C SER A 593 18.68 10.37 -13.63
N ALA A 594 17.57 10.66 -14.29
CA ALA A 594 16.48 9.71 -14.52
C ALA A 594 16.09 9.65 -16.01
N VAL A 595 15.62 8.49 -16.45
CA VAL A 595 14.96 8.31 -17.75
C VAL A 595 13.48 8.04 -17.52
N VAL A 596 12.62 8.70 -18.29
CA VAL A 596 11.17 8.50 -18.28
C VAL A 596 10.75 7.97 -19.65
N VAL A 597 10.17 6.77 -19.68
CA VAL A 597 9.69 6.13 -20.91
C VAL A 597 8.21 6.46 -21.12
N GLY A 598 7.92 7.39 -22.02
CA GLY A 598 6.58 7.86 -22.39
C GLY A 598 6.35 9.35 -22.06
N GLY A 599 6.02 10.16 -23.08
CA GLY A 599 5.74 11.60 -22.98
C GLY A 599 4.27 11.94 -22.70
N GLY A 600 3.53 11.06 -22.03
CA GLY A 600 2.15 11.32 -21.59
C GLY A 600 2.07 12.16 -20.30
N LEU A 601 0.85 12.37 -19.80
CA LEU A 601 0.60 13.09 -18.52
C LEU A 601 1.46 12.57 -17.37
N ALA A 602 1.55 11.24 -17.23
CA ALA A 602 2.33 10.61 -16.16
C ALA A 602 3.83 10.93 -16.31
N GLY A 603 4.40 10.68 -17.49
CA GLY A 603 5.83 10.89 -17.70
C GLY A 603 6.25 12.34 -17.57
N MET A 604 5.48 13.27 -18.14
CA MET A 604 5.75 14.71 -18.01
C MET A 604 5.61 15.19 -16.55
N THR A 605 4.64 14.67 -15.79
CA THR A 605 4.50 14.99 -14.36
C THR A 605 5.71 14.50 -13.57
N SER A 606 6.12 13.24 -13.77
CA SER A 606 7.28 12.68 -13.08
C SER A 606 8.57 13.43 -13.41
N ALA A 607 8.77 13.79 -14.68
CA ALA A 607 9.94 14.57 -15.10
C ALA A 607 9.96 15.96 -14.46
N MET A 608 8.83 16.66 -14.45
CA MET A 608 8.72 17.98 -13.81
C MET A 608 9.01 17.92 -12.30
N ASP A 609 8.55 16.88 -11.60
CA ASP A 609 8.79 16.76 -10.16
C ASP A 609 10.25 16.47 -9.80
N MET A 610 10.93 15.64 -10.60
CA MET A 610 12.38 15.41 -10.42
C MET A 610 13.19 16.64 -10.81
N ALA A 611 12.85 17.30 -11.93
CA ALA A 611 13.51 18.51 -12.39
C ALA A 611 13.33 19.69 -11.42
N ALA A 612 12.18 19.78 -10.75
CA ALA A 612 11.93 20.78 -9.69
C ALA A 612 12.86 20.63 -8.48
N GLN A 613 13.50 19.48 -8.31
CA GLN A 613 14.54 19.22 -7.29
C GLN A 613 15.96 19.23 -7.86
N GLY A 614 16.13 19.67 -9.11
CA GLY A 614 17.45 19.87 -9.74
C GLY A 614 18.04 18.64 -10.44
N PHE A 615 17.27 17.56 -10.62
CA PHE A 615 17.75 16.37 -11.33
C PHE A 615 17.56 16.49 -12.85
N LYS A 616 18.54 15.98 -13.60
CA LYS A 616 18.42 15.84 -15.05
C LYS A 616 17.50 14.68 -15.41
N VAL A 617 16.62 14.89 -16.37
CA VAL A 617 15.64 13.91 -16.81
C VAL A 617 15.58 13.82 -18.33
N ASP A 618 15.69 12.62 -18.88
CA ASP A 618 15.45 12.34 -20.28
C ASP A 618 14.05 11.72 -20.46
N ILE A 619 13.18 12.35 -21.24
CA ILE A 619 11.88 11.77 -21.64
C ILE A 619 12.04 11.12 -23.01
N LEU A 620 11.70 9.83 -23.11
CA LEU A 620 11.65 9.09 -24.36
C LEU A 620 10.20 9.00 -24.83
N GLU A 621 9.86 9.66 -25.93
CA GLU A 621 8.53 9.62 -26.55
C GLU A 621 8.60 8.83 -27.86
N ALA A 622 7.80 7.77 -27.96
CA ALA A 622 7.83 6.85 -29.10
C ALA A 622 7.28 7.51 -30.38
N THR A 623 6.42 8.52 -30.26
CA THR A 623 5.77 9.20 -31.39
C THR A 623 6.38 10.59 -31.66
N ASP A 624 5.82 11.29 -32.64
CA ASP A 624 6.15 12.67 -32.96
C ASP A 624 5.35 13.69 -32.14
N VAL A 625 4.46 13.24 -31.25
CA VAL A 625 3.59 14.08 -30.42
C VAL A 625 3.56 13.65 -28.95
N MET A 626 3.73 14.61 -28.03
CA MET A 626 3.55 14.34 -26.59
C MET A 626 2.08 14.44 -26.17
N GLY A 627 1.80 14.04 -24.92
CA GLY A 627 0.51 14.20 -24.25
C GLY A 627 -0.31 12.92 -24.16
N GLY A 628 -0.08 11.94 -25.02
CA GLY A 628 -0.73 10.62 -24.99
C GLY A 628 -2.26 10.73 -25.00
N GLN A 629 -2.95 9.94 -24.17
CA GLN A 629 -4.42 9.88 -24.16
C GLN A 629 -5.12 11.19 -23.76
N MET A 630 -4.42 12.13 -23.10
CA MET A 630 -4.99 13.44 -22.78
C MET A 630 -5.39 14.23 -24.04
N ASN A 631 -4.69 14.01 -25.16
CA ASN A 631 -5.02 14.64 -26.44
C ASN A 631 -6.40 14.23 -26.98
N ASN A 632 -6.92 13.09 -26.51
CA ASN A 632 -8.20 12.50 -26.91
C ASN A 632 -9.34 12.80 -25.94
N LEU A 633 -9.12 13.65 -24.93
CA LEU A 633 -10.15 14.08 -23.97
C LEU A 633 -10.58 15.52 -24.26
N TYR A 634 -11.88 15.76 -24.41
CA TYR A 634 -12.38 17.06 -24.88
C TYR A 634 -13.16 17.81 -23.81
N THR A 635 -13.87 17.10 -22.93
CA THR A 635 -14.72 17.72 -21.91
C THR A 635 -13.88 18.27 -20.75
N ALA A 636 -14.03 19.58 -20.49
CA ALA A 636 -13.37 20.27 -19.39
C ALA A 636 -13.73 19.68 -18.01
N GLU A 637 -12.74 19.67 -17.11
CA GLU A 637 -12.91 19.33 -15.70
C GLU A 637 -12.45 20.52 -14.86
N GLU A 638 -13.27 20.96 -13.91
CA GLU A 638 -13.03 22.19 -13.12
C GLU A 638 -12.82 23.45 -14.00
N GLY A 639 -13.47 23.50 -15.17
CA GLY A 639 -13.33 24.60 -16.12
C GLY A 639 -12.05 24.58 -16.95
N ILE A 640 -11.18 23.58 -16.76
CA ILE A 640 -9.91 23.44 -17.47
C ILE A 640 -10.05 22.36 -18.54
N SER A 641 -9.69 22.71 -19.78
CA SER A 641 -9.63 21.74 -20.89
C SER A 641 -8.43 20.81 -20.71
N PRO A 642 -8.61 19.48 -20.75
CA PRO A 642 -7.51 18.51 -20.69
C PRO A 642 -6.43 18.77 -21.77
N ARG A 643 -6.85 19.16 -22.98
CA ARG A 643 -5.96 19.45 -24.11
C ARG A 643 -5.18 20.74 -23.92
N GLN A 644 -5.79 21.75 -23.30
CA GLN A 644 -5.05 22.97 -22.97
C GLN A 644 -4.04 22.69 -21.86
N TYR A 645 -4.46 21.99 -20.81
CA TYR A 645 -3.58 21.61 -19.70
C TYR A 645 -2.35 20.82 -20.17
N ILE A 646 -2.55 19.80 -21.03
CA ILE A 646 -1.43 18.98 -21.49
C ILE A 646 -0.47 19.77 -22.38
N LYS A 647 -0.98 20.71 -23.20
CA LYS A 647 -0.15 21.61 -24.01
C LYS A 647 0.64 22.59 -23.14
N ASP A 648 0.05 23.11 -22.07
CA ASP A 648 0.73 23.98 -21.12
C ASP A 648 1.81 23.21 -20.34
N LEU A 649 1.54 21.96 -19.98
CA LEU A 649 2.52 21.08 -19.35
C LEU A 649 3.68 20.75 -20.29
N GLU A 650 3.40 20.40 -21.55
CA GLU A 650 4.42 20.20 -22.58
C GLU A 650 5.29 21.46 -22.75
N SER A 651 4.68 22.64 -22.77
CA SER A 651 5.41 23.90 -22.88
C SER A 651 6.35 24.11 -21.69
N LYS A 652 5.91 23.80 -20.46
CA LYS A 652 6.75 23.86 -19.25
C LYS A 652 7.88 22.83 -19.29
N VAL A 653 7.61 21.62 -19.77
CA VAL A 653 8.62 20.55 -19.92
C VAL A 653 9.71 20.97 -20.89
N ARG A 654 9.33 21.47 -22.07
CA ARG A 654 10.29 21.90 -23.10
C ARG A 654 11.10 23.14 -22.71
N ALA A 655 10.55 23.98 -21.81
CA ALA A 655 11.22 25.17 -21.32
C ALA A 655 12.13 24.91 -20.10
N ASN A 656 12.20 23.68 -19.58
CA ASN A 656 12.98 23.34 -18.40
C ASN A 656 14.35 22.78 -18.80
N ASP A 657 15.43 23.48 -18.44
CA ASP A 657 16.81 23.11 -18.80
C ASP A 657 17.27 21.77 -18.21
N ASN A 658 16.59 21.26 -17.18
CA ASN A 658 16.87 19.94 -16.60
C ASN A 658 16.15 18.80 -17.33
N ILE A 659 15.27 19.08 -18.30
CA ILE A 659 14.51 18.05 -19.03
C ILE A 659 14.90 18.05 -20.50
N THR A 660 15.33 16.89 -21.00
CA THR A 660 15.57 16.67 -22.42
C THR A 660 14.50 15.73 -22.98
N VAL A 661 13.85 16.11 -24.08
CA VAL A 661 12.81 15.30 -24.73
C VAL A 661 13.34 14.70 -26.02
N HIS A 662 13.28 13.37 -26.13
CA HIS A 662 13.65 12.60 -27.32
C HIS A 662 12.37 12.08 -27.98
N MET A 663 11.95 12.71 -29.08
CA MET A 663 10.78 12.30 -29.86
C MET A 663 11.14 11.14 -30.81
N ASN A 664 10.16 10.38 -31.29
CA ASN A 664 10.36 9.22 -32.17
C ASN A 664 11.45 8.26 -31.66
N THR A 665 11.53 8.10 -30.33
CA THR A 665 12.61 7.39 -29.66
C THR A 665 12.02 6.32 -28.75
N MET A 666 12.37 5.06 -29.02
CA MET A 666 11.99 3.91 -28.21
C MET A 666 13.20 3.31 -27.50
N VAL A 667 12.96 2.58 -26.43
CA VAL A 667 13.98 1.77 -25.76
C VAL A 667 14.23 0.50 -26.59
N GLU A 668 15.50 0.23 -26.90
CA GLU A 668 15.92 -0.99 -27.60
C GLU A 668 16.50 -2.03 -26.63
N ASP A 669 17.17 -1.58 -25.56
CA ASP A 669 17.74 -2.44 -24.52
C ASP A 669 17.96 -1.64 -23.22
N LEU A 670 17.91 -2.32 -22.08
CA LEU A 670 18.20 -1.75 -20.77
C LEU A 670 19.15 -2.67 -20.01
N THR A 671 20.37 -2.18 -19.77
CA THR A 671 21.41 -2.90 -19.05
C THR A 671 21.89 -2.12 -17.83
N GLY A 672 22.74 -2.73 -17.02
CA GLY A 672 23.21 -2.15 -15.76
C GLY A 672 22.33 -2.52 -14.57
N PHE A 673 22.40 -1.71 -13.52
CA PHE A 673 21.78 -1.97 -12.22
C PHE A 673 21.35 -0.67 -11.56
N VAL A 674 20.62 -0.76 -10.44
CA VAL A 674 20.12 0.41 -9.70
C VAL A 674 21.23 1.45 -9.46
N GLY A 675 20.96 2.70 -9.82
CA GLY A 675 21.94 3.79 -9.75
C GLY A 675 22.88 3.90 -10.96
N ASN A 676 22.99 2.88 -11.83
CA ASN A 676 23.90 2.84 -12.98
C ASN A 676 23.30 2.03 -14.14
N PHE A 677 22.20 2.50 -14.70
CA PHE A 677 21.59 1.94 -15.89
C PHE A 677 22.16 2.55 -17.16
N LYS A 678 22.18 1.74 -18.21
CA LYS A 678 22.48 2.13 -19.60
C LYS A 678 21.26 1.80 -20.44
N VAL A 679 20.57 2.84 -20.90
CA VAL A 679 19.36 2.74 -21.73
C VAL A 679 19.77 2.95 -23.17
N LYS A 680 19.74 1.89 -23.96
CA LYS A 680 19.96 1.97 -25.40
C LYS A 680 18.65 2.36 -26.08
N VAL A 681 18.69 3.36 -26.94
CA VAL A 681 17.51 3.90 -27.61
C VAL A 681 17.64 3.84 -29.13
N THR A 682 16.52 4.08 -29.84
CA THR A 682 16.45 4.12 -31.30
C THR A 682 17.59 4.93 -31.92
N GLY A 683 18.25 4.36 -32.92
CA GLY A 683 19.43 4.98 -33.56
C GLY A 683 20.76 4.66 -32.87
N GLY A 684 20.76 3.77 -31.87
CA GLY A 684 21.97 3.24 -31.23
C GLY A 684 22.61 4.15 -30.18
N LYS A 685 21.96 5.27 -29.82
CA LYS A 685 22.42 6.15 -28.72
C LYS A 685 22.22 5.44 -27.37
N GLU A 686 23.15 5.65 -26.44
CA GLU A 686 23.07 5.12 -25.08
C GLU A 686 22.95 6.29 -24.09
N LEU A 687 22.00 6.18 -23.15
CA LEU A 687 21.78 7.14 -22.07
C LEU A 687 22.13 6.49 -20.73
N GLU A 688 23.00 7.12 -19.95
CA GLU A 688 23.33 6.68 -18.60
C GLU A 688 22.41 7.35 -17.59
N THR A 689 21.86 6.56 -16.67
CA THR A 689 20.84 7.03 -15.71
C THR A 689 20.86 6.24 -14.42
N GLY A 690 20.49 6.86 -13.30
CA GLY A 690 20.39 6.17 -12.02
C GLY A 690 19.03 5.51 -11.78
N ALA A 691 17.98 6.00 -12.42
CA ALA A 691 16.62 5.48 -12.30
C ALA A 691 15.86 5.52 -13.63
N VAL A 692 14.86 4.66 -13.75
CA VAL A 692 13.96 4.59 -14.93
C VAL A 692 12.50 4.58 -14.48
N ILE A 693 11.65 5.39 -15.10
CA ILE A 693 10.20 5.40 -14.87
C ILE A 693 9.47 4.96 -16.15
N VAL A 694 8.74 3.85 -16.08
CA VAL A 694 7.88 3.36 -17.16
C VAL A 694 6.52 4.05 -17.09
N ALA A 695 6.21 4.88 -18.09
CA ALA A 695 5.01 5.70 -18.18
C ALA A 695 4.37 5.66 -19.58
N THR A 696 4.49 4.52 -20.28
CA THR A 696 4.06 4.28 -21.67
C THR A 696 2.55 4.36 -21.92
N GLY A 697 1.76 4.48 -20.86
CA GLY A 697 0.32 4.63 -20.94
C GLY A 697 -0.41 3.35 -21.33
N ALA A 698 -1.54 3.52 -22.01
CA ALA A 698 -2.43 2.45 -22.45
C ALA A 698 -3.29 2.99 -23.62
N LYS A 699 -4.02 2.12 -24.30
CA LYS A 699 -4.90 2.47 -25.42
C LYS A 699 -6.38 2.25 -25.08
N ALA A 700 -7.25 3.02 -25.72
CA ALA A 700 -8.68 2.74 -25.70
C ALA A 700 -8.95 1.44 -26.47
N TYR A 701 -9.90 0.64 -26.01
CA TYR A 701 -10.40 -0.50 -26.77
C TYR A 701 -11.11 -0.01 -28.03
N GLU A 702 -10.80 -0.64 -29.16
CA GLU A 702 -11.48 -0.40 -30.43
C GLU A 702 -12.60 -1.43 -30.61
N PRO A 703 -13.88 -1.02 -30.56
CA PRO A 703 -15.01 -1.95 -30.64
C PRO A 703 -15.10 -2.66 -31.98
N LYS A 704 -15.41 -3.96 -31.93
CA LYS A 704 -15.76 -4.77 -33.11
C LYS A 704 -17.26 -5.06 -33.16
N GLU A 705 -17.90 -4.92 -32.01
CA GLU A 705 -19.33 -5.08 -31.77
C GLU A 705 -20.15 -3.83 -32.14
N TYR A 706 -21.49 -3.95 -32.06
CA TYR A 706 -22.45 -2.84 -32.20
C TYR A 706 -22.39 -2.04 -33.51
N MET A 707 -21.90 -2.65 -34.60
CA MET A 707 -21.74 -1.98 -35.90
C MET A 707 -20.85 -0.73 -35.85
N TYR A 708 -19.94 -0.65 -34.88
CA TYR A 708 -18.96 0.44 -34.78
C TYR A 708 -18.15 0.56 -36.08
N GLY A 709 -17.95 1.79 -36.56
CA GLY A 709 -17.31 2.10 -37.85
C GLY A 709 -18.14 1.75 -39.10
N LYS A 710 -19.28 1.05 -38.96
CA LYS A 710 -20.14 0.63 -40.08
C LYS A 710 -21.48 1.37 -40.12
N ALA A 711 -22.12 1.56 -38.97
CA ALA A 711 -23.39 2.28 -38.86
C ALA A 711 -23.17 3.75 -38.50
N LYS A 712 -23.87 4.66 -39.17
CA LYS A 712 -23.87 6.09 -38.84
C LYS A 712 -24.55 6.30 -37.48
N GLY A 713 -23.93 7.09 -36.61
CA GLY A 713 -24.48 7.39 -35.28
C GLY A 713 -24.02 6.45 -34.17
N VAL A 714 -23.17 5.45 -34.47
CA VAL A 714 -22.47 4.66 -33.45
C VAL A 714 -21.09 5.28 -33.19
N VAL A 715 -20.86 5.77 -31.97
CA VAL A 715 -19.63 6.49 -31.59
C VAL A 715 -19.12 6.03 -30.23
N THR A 716 -17.84 6.23 -29.94
CA THR A 716 -17.29 6.09 -28.58
C THR A 716 -17.58 7.32 -27.72
N GLN A 717 -17.36 7.21 -26.41
CA GLN A 717 -17.45 8.37 -25.51
C GLN A 717 -16.46 9.49 -25.88
N ASN A 718 -15.27 9.17 -26.41
CA ASN A 718 -14.30 10.19 -26.85
C ASN A 718 -14.83 10.98 -28.06
N GLU A 719 -15.38 10.26 -29.03
CA GLU A 719 -15.95 10.84 -30.25
C GLU A 719 -17.20 11.65 -29.96
N LEU A 720 -18.05 11.20 -29.01
CA LEU A 720 -19.17 11.98 -28.52
C LEU A 720 -18.70 13.34 -27.97
N GLU A 721 -17.66 13.36 -27.11
CA GLU A 721 -17.14 14.63 -26.59
C GLU A 721 -16.63 15.54 -27.72
N LYS A 722 -15.97 14.97 -28.74
CA LYS A 722 -15.51 15.72 -29.91
C LYS A 722 -16.68 16.33 -30.69
N VAL A 723 -17.69 15.53 -31.04
CA VAL A 723 -18.90 15.98 -31.74
C VAL A 723 -19.60 17.09 -30.94
N MET A 724 -19.64 16.94 -29.62
CA MET A 724 -20.19 17.93 -28.70
C MET A 724 -19.39 19.24 -28.68
N VAL A 725 -18.06 19.20 -28.66
CA VAL A 725 -17.21 20.41 -28.69
C VAL A 725 -17.22 21.10 -30.05
N ASP A 726 -17.29 20.33 -31.13
CA ASP A 726 -17.37 20.84 -32.51
C ASP A 726 -18.73 21.51 -32.83
N GLY A 727 -19.69 21.49 -31.89
CA GLY A 727 -21.03 22.05 -32.09
C GLY A 727 -21.92 21.25 -33.05
N LYS A 728 -21.58 19.99 -33.32
CA LYS A 728 -22.25 19.12 -34.31
C LYS A 728 -23.22 18.11 -33.68
N PHE A 729 -23.49 18.23 -32.38
CA PHE A 729 -24.38 17.32 -31.66
C PHE A 729 -25.86 17.72 -31.85
N ASP A 730 -26.66 16.86 -32.46
CA ASP A 730 -28.08 17.09 -32.77
C ASP A 730 -29.04 15.95 -32.32
N ALA A 731 -28.50 14.85 -31.79
CA ALA A 731 -29.26 13.67 -31.37
C ALA A 731 -30.29 13.97 -30.25
N LYS A 732 -31.52 13.46 -30.39
CA LYS A 732 -32.60 13.61 -29.40
C LYS A 732 -32.70 12.43 -28.46
N THR A 733 -32.41 11.23 -28.95
CA THR A 733 -32.33 10.00 -28.15
C THR A 733 -30.93 9.43 -28.21
N VAL A 734 -30.27 9.38 -27.05
CA VAL A 734 -28.91 8.86 -26.88
C VAL A 734 -28.94 7.66 -25.95
N VAL A 735 -28.39 6.54 -26.40
CA VAL A 735 -28.20 5.34 -25.59
C VAL A 735 -26.71 5.12 -25.39
N MET A 736 -26.26 4.97 -24.16
CA MET A 736 -24.88 4.69 -23.79
C MET A 736 -24.74 3.26 -23.28
N ILE A 737 -23.86 2.45 -23.85
CA ILE A 737 -23.59 1.08 -23.40
C ILE A 737 -22.30 1.06 -22.58
N GLN A 738 -22.40 0.68 -21.30
CA GLN A 738 -21.24 0.50 -20.43
C GLN A 738 -20.53 -0.83 -20.65
N CYS A 739 -19.26 -0.89 -20.25
CA CYS A 739 -18.42 -2.10 -20.25
C CYS A 739 -18.14 -2.69 -21.65
N VAL A 740 -18.19 -1.88 -22.71
CA VAL A 740 -17.81 -2.31 -24.06
C VAL A 740 -16.31 -2.62 -24.07
N GLY A 741 -15.94 -3.87 -24.35
CA GLY A 741 -14.57 -4.35 -24.18
C GLY A 741 -14.07 -4.36 -22.73
N SER A 742 -14.89 -4.57 -21.70
CA SER A 742 -14.43 -4.74 -20.32
C SER A 742 -15.38 -5.62 -19.52
N ARG A 743 -14.89 -6.24 -18.44
CA ARG A 743 -15.69 -7.18 -17.63
C ARG A 743 -16.33 -8.26 -18.52
N ASN A 744 -15.52 -8.82 -19.41
CA ASN A 744 -15.83 -9.92 -20.33
C ASN A 744 -14.68 -10.95 -20.30
N ASP A 745 -14.75 -12.01 -21.10
CA ASP A 745 -13.78 -13.11 -21.02
C ASP A 745 -12.36 -12.70 -21.48
N GLU A 746 -12.25 -11.80 -22.47
CA GLU A 746 -10.95 -11.30 -22.96
C GLU A 746 -10.30 -10.29 -22.01
N ALA A 747 -11.11 -9.54 -21.27
CA ALA A 747 -10.68 -8.54 -20.31
C ALA A 747 -11.57 -8.62 -19.07
N PRO A 748 -11.27 -9.54 -18.14
CA PRO A 748 -12.12 -9.84 -16.98
C PRO A 748 -12.13 -8.73 -15.93
N TYR A 749 -11.51 -7.59 -16.21
CA TYR A 749 -11.32 -6.45 -15.32
C TYR A 749 -12.17 -5.22 -15.69
N CYS A 750 -12.24 -4.27 -14.76
CA CYS A 750 -12.89 -2.97 -14.95
C CYS A 750 -11.90 -1.91 -15.42
N SER A 751 -12.24 -1.16 -16.47
CA SER A 751 -11.42 -0.04 -16.95
C SER A 751 -11.61 1.28 -16.18
N ARG A 752 -12.29 1.26 -15.03
CA ARG A 752 -12.37 2.34 -14.01
C ARG A 752 -13.03 3.66 -14.43
N VAL A 753 -12.73 4.22 -15.59
CA VAL A 753 -13.08 5.58 -16.02
C VAL A 753 -14.40 5.68 -16.80
N CYS A 754 -14.84 4.60 -17.43
CA CYS A 754 -15.94 4.59 -18.40
C CYS A 754 -17.31 4.99 -17.82
N CYS A 755 -17.60 4.65 -16.56
CA CYS A 755 -18.84 5.03 -15.89
C CYS A 755 -18.91 6.54 -15.63
N SER A 756 -17.87 7.11 -15.02
CA SER A 756 -17.83 8.56 -14.74
C SER A 756 -17.84 9.38 -16.02
N LYS A 757 -17.15 8.90 -17.07
CA LYS A 757 -17.17 9.56 -18.39
C LYS A 757 -18.58 9.61 -18.99
N ALA A 758 -19.30 8.48 -18.99
CA ALA A 758 -20.67 8.41 -19.50
C ALA A 758 -21.61 9.34 -18.72
N VAL A 759 -21.53 9.35 -17.39
CA VAL A 759 -22.33 10.24 -16.54
C VAL A 759 -22.01 11.71 -16.81
N LYS A 760 -20.73 12.09 -16.95
CA LYS A 760 -20.32 13.46 -17.28
C LYS A 760 -20.91 13.91 -18.62
N ASN A 761 -20.82 13.07 -19.64
CA ASN A 761 -21.35 13.37 -20.97
C ASN A 761 -22.88 13.40 -20.99
N ALA A 762 -23.55 12.53 -20.23
CA ALA A 762 -25.00 12.55 -20.09
C ALA A 762 -25.51 13.86 -19.46
N ILE A 763 -24.83 14.37 -18.44
CA ILE A 763 -25.13 15.69 -17.84
C ILE A 763 -24.97 16.80 -18.89
N GLU A 764 -23.89 16.75 -19.67
CA GLU A 764 -23.60 17.77 -20.68
C GLU A 764 -24.65 17.78 -21.80
N ILE A 765 -25.11 16.61 -22.25
CA ILE A 765 -26.24 16.49 -23.18
C ILE A 765 -27.50 17.14 -22.58
N LYS A 766 -27.85 16.81 -21.33
CA LYS A 766 -29.04 17.37 -20.65
C LYS A 766 -28.97 18.88 -20.44
N LYS A 767 -27.78 19.44 -20.24
CA LYS A 767 -27.60 20.90 -20.15
C LYS A 767 -27.87 21.59 -21.48
N ARG A 768 -27.47 20.96 -22.59
CA ARG A 768 -27.65 21.50 -23.96
C ARG A 768 -29.10 21.36 -24.43
N ASP A 769 -29.68 20.20 -24.20
CA ASP A 769 -31.09 19.92 -24.50
C ASP A 769 -31.74 19.17 -23.32
N PRO A 770 -32.44 19.89 -22.42
CA PRO A 770 -33.14 19.26 -21.30
C PRO A 770 -34.19 18.21 -21.72
N LYS A 771 -34.69 18.27 -22.96
CA LYS A 771 -35.70 17.33 -23.49
C LYS A 771 -35.07 16.05 -24.07
N ALA A 772 -33.76 16.04 -24.33
CA ALA A 772 -33.07 14.87 -24.86
C ALA A 772 -33.28 13.65 -23.96
N GLN A 773 -33.59 12.51 -24.56
CA GLN A 773 -33.74 11.23 -23.87
C GLN A 773 -32.38 10.55 -23.80
N VAL A 774 -31.83 10.43 -22.59
CA VAL A 774 -30.50 9.84 -22.37
C VAL A 774 -30.65 8.59 -21.52
N TYR A 775 -30.18 7.46 -22.06
CA TYR A 775 -30.19 6.16 -21.40
C TYR A 775 -28.76 5.69 -21.18
N VAL A 776 -28.45 5.17 -20.00
CA VAL A 776 -27.15 4.55 -19.67
C VAL A 776 -27.41 3.10 -19.27
N LEU A 777 -26.99 2.17 -20.11
CA LEU A 777 -27.14 0.73 -19.91
C LEU A 777 -25.91 0.19 -19.16
N HIS A 778 -26.07 -0.45 -18.01
CA HIS A 778 -24.94 -0.86 -17.17
C HIS A 778 -25.11 -2.19 -16.43
N LYS A 779 -23.99 -2.78 -15.99
CA LYS A 779 -23.95 -3.85 -14.98
C LYS A 779 -23.98 -3.24 -13.56
N ASP A 780 -23.03 -2.33 -13.30
CA ASP A 780 -22.90 -1.52 -12.08
C ASP A 780 -22.50 -0.09 -12.46
N ILE A 781 -22.91 0.91 -11.67
CA ILE A 781 -22.37 2.27 -11.78
C ILE A 781 -21.23 2.47 -10.77
N ARG A 782 -20.00 2.66 -11.29
CA ARG A 782 -18.76 2.78 -10.51
C ARG A 782 -18.25 4.21 -10.38
N THR A 783 -19.13 5.16 -10.07
CA THR A 783 -18.79 6.57 -9.79
C THR A 783 -18.35 6.77 -8.33
N TYR A 784 -17.17 6.28 -7.96
CA TYR A 784 -16.68 6.32 -6.57
C TYR A 784 -16.15 7.70 -6.13
N GLY A 785 -15.91 7.87 -4.82
CA GLY A 785 -15.52 9.15 -4.24
C GLY A 785 -16.57 10.24 -4.47
N PHE A 786 -16.09 11.46 -4.72
CA PHE A 786 -16.93 12.62 -5.05
C PHE A 786 -17.57 12.54 -6.45
N ARG A 787 -17.13 11.62 -7.31
CA ARG A 787 -17.76 11.40 -8.63
C ARG A 787 -19.19 10.86 -8.50
N GLU A 788 -19.57 10.34 -7.33
CA GLU A 788 -20.96 9.94 -7.05
C GLU A 788 -21.95 11.10 -7.15
N ILE A 789 -21.50 12.32 -6.85
CA ILE A 789 -22.32 13.53 -6.94
C ILE A 789 -22.76 13.75 -8.39
N LEU A 790 -21.91 13.41 -9.36
CA LEU A 790 -22.26 13.47 -10.77
C LEU A 790 -23.33 12.44 -11.12
N TYR A 791 -23.25 11.23 -10.58
CA TYR A 791 -24.26 10.19 -10.83
C TYR A 791 -25.63 10.61 -10.33
N LYS A 792 -25.69 11.14 -9.11
CA LYS A 792 -26.90 11.76 -8.54
C LYS A 792 -27.45 12.85 -9.46
N LYS A 793 -26.61 13.83 -9.82
CA LYS A 793 -26.99 14.96 -10.67
C LYS A 793 -27.52 14.53 -12.03
N ALA A 794 -26.95 13.49 -12.63
CA ALA A 794 -27.45 12.94 -13.89
C ALA A 794 -28.88 12.39 -13.73
N GLY A 795 -29.15 11.68 -12.64
CA GLY A 795 -30.51 11.20 -12.30
C GLY A 795 -31.50 12.36 -12.13
N GLU A 796 -31.12 13.42 -11.40
CA GLU A 796 -31.96 14.62 -11.21
C GLU A 796 -32.28 15.34 -12.53
N LEU A 797 -31.37 15.30 -13.50
CA LEU A 797 -31.58 15.83 -14.85
C LEU A 797 -32.40 14.89 -15.76
N GLY A 798 -32.91 13.77 -15.23
CA GLY A 798 -33.74 12.81 -15.94
C GLY A 798 -32.96 11.92 -16.91
N VAL A 799 -31.69 11.63 -16.63
CA VAL A 799 -30.96 10.53 -17.27
C VAL A 799 -31.48 9.20 -16.72
N LYS A 800 -31.79 8.26 -17.61
CA LYS A 800 -32.36 6.94 -17.26
C LYS A 800 -31.24 5.91 -17.19
N PHE A 801 -31.13 5.21 -16.07
CA PHE A 801 -30.15 4.13 -15.88
C PHE A 801 -30.87 2.80 -15.94
N ILE A 802 -30.48 1.94 -16.88
CA ILE A 802 -31.06 0.60 -17.07
C ILE A 802 -29.98 -0.42 -16.75
N ARG A 803 -30.28 -1.33 -15.83
CA ARG A 803 -29.34 -2.35 -15.40
C ARG A 803 -29.59 -3.65 -16.17
N PHE A 804 -28.53 -4.22 -16.75
CA PHE A 804 -28.58 -5.50 -17.45
C PHE A 804 -27.78 -6.60 -16.70
N PRO A 805 -28.08 -7.90 -16.93
CA PRO A 805 -27.41 -9.01 -16.27
C PRO A 805 -25.89 -9.06 -16.52
N GLU A 806 -25.12 -9.55 -15.54
CA GLU A 806 -23.66 -9.65 -15.64
C GLU A 806 -23.18 -10.48 -16.85
N ASN A 807 -23.96 -11.50 -17.23
CA ASN A 807 -23.65 -12.47 -18.27
C ASN A 807 -24.36 -12.20 -19.62
N LYS A 808 -25.14 -11.12 -19.75
CA LYS A 808 -25.86 -10.81 -20.99
C LYS A 808 -25.76 -9.32 -21.33
N MET A 809 -24.95 -9.01 -22.35
CA MET A 809 -24.81 -7.65 -22.87
C MET A 809 -26.06 -7.24 -23.68
N PRO A 810 -26.35 -5.92 -23.79
CA PRO A 810 -27.37 -5.45 -24.72
C PRO A 810 -27.05 -5.85 -26.16
N GLU A 811 -28.08 -6.03 -26.98
CA GLU A 811 -27.98 -6.38 -28.39
C GLU A 811 -28.38 -5.18 -29.26
N MET A 812 -27.76 -5.03 -30.42
CA MET A 812 -28.08 -3.96 -31.37
C MET A 812 -28.34 -4.55 -32.76
N THR A 813 -29.43 -4.12 -33.37
CA THR A 813 -29.82 -4.47 -34.73
C THR A 813 -30.19 -3.21 -35.52
N MET A 814 -30.21 -3.35 -36.84
CA MET A 814 -30.66 -2.29 -37.76
C MET A 814 -32.01 -2.66 -38.37
N ASP A 815 -32.94 -1.71 -38.36
CA ASP A 815 -34.19 -1.78 -39.11
C ASP A 815 -34.18 -0.67 -40.17
N GLY A 816 -33.78 -1.01 -41.39
CA GLY A 816 -33.39 -0.02 -42.41
C GLY A 816 -32.23 0.84 -41.90
N SER A 817 -32.48 2.15 -41.75
CA SER A 817 -31.51 3.11 -41.18
C SER A 817 -31.67 3.34 -39.67
N ALA A 818 -32.71 2.79 -39.04
CA ALA A 818 -32.99 3.01 -37.62
C ALA A 818 -32.25 1.96 -36.76
N MET A 819 -31.59 2.43 -35.69
CA MET A 819 -30.96 1.56 -34.71
C MET A 819 -32.01 1.05 -33.71
N LYS A 820 -31.96 -0.25 -33.38
CA LYS A 820 -32.74 -0.86 -32.29
C LYS A 820 -31.79 -1.51 -31.30
N VAL A 821 -31.87 -1.09 -30.04
CA VAL A 821 -31.09 -1.65 -28.94
C VAL A 821 -32.04 -2.39 -28.00
N LEU A 822 -31.81 -3.70 -27.83
CA LEU A 822 -32.57 -4.55 -26.92
C LEU A 822 -31.74 -4.80 -25.66
N VAL A 823 -32.33 -4.57 -24.50
CA VAL A 823 -31.67 -4.78 -23.20
C VAL A 823 -32.63 -5.45 -22.22
N ASP A 824 -32.15 -6.47 -21.52
CA ASP A 824 -32.91 -7.10 -20.44
C ASP A 824 -32.76 -6.28 -19.16
N ASP A 825 -33.83 -5.60 -18.73
CA ASP A 825 -33.80 -4.81 -17.51
C ASP A 825 -34.04 -5.72 -16.30
N VAL A 826 -33.02 -5.84 -15.43
CA VAL A 826 -33.10 -6.68 -14.22
C VAL A 826 -34.07 -6.14 -13.17
N VAL A 827 -34.36 -4.85 -13.18
CA VAL A 827 -35.28 -4.21 -12.24
C VAL A 827 -36.72 -4.44 -12.69
N LEU A 828 -36.99 -4.31 -14.00
CA LEU A 828 -38.33 -4.58 -14.56
C LEU A 828 -38.60 -6.09 -14.74
N GLY A 829 -37.56 -6.91 -14.84
CA GLY A 829 -37.69 -8.33 -15.15
C GLY A 829 -38.15 -8.61 -16.59
N ALA A 830 -37.97 -7.64 -17.49
CA ALA A 830 -38.46 -7.70 -18.86
C ALA A 830 -37.50 -7.01 -19.85
N PRO A 831 -37.50 -7.42 -21.13
CA PRO A 831 -36.72 -6.76 -22.17
C PRO A 831 -37.29 -5.37 -22.51
N VAL A 832 -36.40 -4.41 -22.73
CA VAL A 832 -36.69 -3.04 -23.14
C VAL A 832 -36.05 -2.80 -24.51
N GLN A 833 -36.84 -2.35 -25.47
CA GLN A 833 -36.34 -1.94 -26.79
C GLN A 833 -36.23 -0.41 -26.84
N LEU A 834 -35.05 0.09 -27.22
CA LEU A 834 -34.76 1.50 -27.38
C LEU A 834 -34.39 1.78 -28.85
N THR A 835 -34.81 2.93 -29.37
CA THR A 835 -34.50 3.39 -30.74
C THR A 835 -33.68 4.67 -30.69
N PRO A 836 -32.35 4.58 -30.52
CA PRO A 836 -31.50 5.76 -30.42
C PRO A 836 -31.27 6.45 -31.78
N ASP A 837 -31.12 7.78 -31.75
CA ASP A 837 -30.52 8.55 -32.84
C ASP A 837 -28.98 8.40 -32.81
N MET A 838 -28.42 8.21 -31.61
CA MET A 838 -27.00 8.01 -31.39
C MET A 838 -26.76 6.93 -30.34
N LEU A 839 -25.94 5.94 -30.69
CA LEU A 839 -25.47 4.89 -29.80
C LEU A 839 -24.02 5.18 -29.39
N VAL A 840 -23.79 5.28 -28.08
CA VAL A 840 -22.50 5.67 -27.52
C VAL A 840 -21.88 4.49 -26.78
N LEU A 841 -20.69 4.07 -27.21
CA LEU A 841 -19.97 2.96 -26.64
C LEU A 841 -18.98 3.47 -25.58
N SER A 842 -19.19 3.08 -24.33
CA SER A 842 -18.27 3.37 -23.23
C SER A 842 -17.17 2.32 -23.19
N VAL A 843 -16.20 2.49 -24.08
CA VAL A 843 -15.11 1.54 -24.34
C VAL A 843 -14.14 1.41 -23.18
N GLY A 844 -13.58 0.21 -23.03
CA GLY A 844 -12.53 -0.11 -22.08
C GLY A 844 -11.17 0.51 -22.41
N ILE A 845 -10.21 0.29 -21.51
CA ILE A 845 -8.78 0.59 -21.67
C ILE A 845 -8.03 -0.74 -21.73
N ARG A 846 -7.09 -0.84 -22.66
CA ARG A 846 -6.25 -2.00 -22.94
C ARG A 846 -4.77 -1.64 -22.77
N PRO A 847 -3.93 -2.58 -22.30
CA PRO A 847 -2.48 -2.39 -22.30
C PRO A 847 -1.98 -2.20 -23.74
N ASN A 848 -0.80 -1.60 -23.90
CA ASN A 848 -0.15 -1.52 -25.20
C ASN A 848 0.36 -2.89 -25.64
N ASP A 849 0.41 -3.15 -26.94
CA ASP A 849 0.78 -4.46 -27.48
C ASP A 849 2.28 -4.77 -27.28
N ASP A 850 3.11 -3.72 -27.24
CA ASP A 850 4.57 -3.74 -27.05
C ASP A 850 5.01 -3.87 -25.59
N ASN A 851 4.06 -3.90 -24.63
CA ASN A 851 4.37 -4.05 -23.21
C ASN A 851 5.21 -5.30 -22.92
N GLU A 852 4.99 -6.40 -23.64
CA GLU A 852 5.75 -7.64 -23.46
C GLU A 852 7.22 -7.50 -23.87
N GLU A 853 7.50 -6.74 -24.92
CA GLU A 853 8.86 -6.48 -25.39
C GLU A 853 9.58 -5.55 -24.42
N LEU A 854 8.95 -4.44 -24.04
CA LEU A 854 9.49 -3.50 -23.07
C LEU A 854 9.71 -4.14 -21.70
N ALA A 855 8.79 -5.00 -21.24
CA ALA A 855 8.94 -5.72 -19.98
C ALA A 855 10.15 -6.65 -19.96
N LYS A 856 10.45 -7.32 -21.10
CA LYS A 856 11.65 -8.15 -21.24
C LYS A 856 12.91 -7.31 -21.18
N MET A 857 12.96 -6.17 -21.90
CA MET A 857 14.10 -5.24 -21.88
C MET A 857 14.35 -4.71 -20.46
N CYS A 858 13.31 -4.26 -19.78
CA CYS A 858 13.40 -3.74 -18.41
C CYS A 858 13.57 -4.84 -17.34
N LYS A 859 13.44 -6.13 -17.71
CA LYS A 859 13.43 -7.28 -16.79
C LYS A 859 12.41 -7.12 -15.66
N VAL A 860 11.18 -6.74 -16.01
CA VAL A 860 10.06 -6.54 -15.08
C VAL A 860 8.85 -7.40 -15.43
N PRO A 861 8.05 -7.83 -14.45
CA PRO A 861 6.90 -8.69 -14.71
C PRO A 861 5.70 -7.92 -15.26
N LEU A 862 4.86 -8.64 -16.01
CA LEU A 862 3.49 -8.23 -16.36
C LEU A 862 2.48 -9.05 -15.53
N SER A 863 1.31 -8.49 -15.30
CA SER A 863 0.15 -9.24 -14.80
C SER A 863 -0.41 -10.16 -15.89
N LYS A 864 -1.32 -11.06 -15.50
CA LYS A 864 -2.08 -11.90 -16.45
C LYS A 864 -2.83 -11.09 -17.53
N ASP A 865 -3.15 -9.84 -17.21
CA ASP A 865 -3.86 -8.91 -18.09
C ASP A 865 -2.90 -8.07 -18.96
N LYS A 866 -1.60 -8.39 -18.98
CA LYS A 866 -0.53 -7.71 -19.73
C LYS A 866 -0.26 -6.25 -19.35
N TYR A 867 -0.72 -5.82 -18.18
CA TYR A 867 -0.26 -4.56 -17.57
C TYR A 867 1.01 -4.79 -16.75
N PHE A 868 1.82 -3.75 -16.55
CA PHE A 868 3.00 -3.85 -15.70
C PHE A 868 2.62 -4.17 -14.25
N LEU A 869 3.34 -5.11 -13.63
CA LEU A 869 3.08 -5.58 -12.27
C LEU A 869 4.03 -4.89 -11.27
N GLU A 870 3.45 -4.19 -10.32
CA GLU A 870 4.14 -3.54 -9.22
C GLU A 870 4.77 -4.55 -8.23
N ALA A 871 5.73 -4.10 -7.42
CA ALA A 871 6.42 -4.93 -6.44
C ALA A 871 5.49 -5.44 -5.33
N HIS A 872 4.55 -4.61 -4.87
CA HIS A 872 3.56 -4.98 -3.87
C HIS A 872 2.33 -4.07 -3.97
N MET A 873 1.14 -4.64 -4.15
CA MET A 873 -0.12 -3.91 -4.41
C MET A 873 -0.52 -2.88 -3.34
N LYS A 874 0.06 -2.96 -2.13
CA LYS A 874 -0.22 -2.05 -1.01
C LYS A 874 0.87 -1.04 -0.72
N LEU A 875 2.07 -1.53 -0.43
CA LEU A 875 3.13 -0.70 0.13
C LEU A 875 4.16 -0.23 -0.90
N ARG A 876 4.15 -0.80 -2.10
CA ARG A 876 5.05 -0.44 -3.19
C ARG A 876 4.28 -0.36 -4.53
N PRO A 877 3.22 0.47 -4.63
CA PRO A 877 2.32 0.52 -5.78
C PRO A 877 2.91 1.21 -7.03
N VAL A 878 4.12 1.76 -6.93
CA VAL A 878 4.84 2.44 -8.02
C VAL A 878 6.23 1.87 -8.28
N ASP A 879 6.69 0.92 -7.47
CA ASP A 879 7.99 0.28 -7.65
C ASP A 879 7.83 -1.01 -8.45
N PHE A 880 8.85 -1.41 -9.20
CA PHE A 880 9.02 -2.81 -9.62
C PHE A 880 9.79 -3.61 -8.57
N ALA A 881 9.72 -4.95 -8.67
CA ALA A 881 10.59 -5.82 -7.89
C ALA A 881 12.07 -5.56 -8.18
N THR A 882 12.39 -5.22 -9.44
CA THR A 882 13.69 -4.71 -9.87
C THR A 882 13.91 -3.30 -9.34
N SER A 883 14.87 -3.13 -8.43
CA SER A 883 15.21 -1.84 -7.84
C SER A 883 15.66 -0.81 -8.88
N GLY A 884 15.30 0.46 -8.69
CA GLY A 884 15.67 1.56 -9.59
C GLY A 884 14.78 1.73 -10.82
N ILE A 885 13.82 0.83 -11.02
CA ILE A 885 12.79 0.95 -12.06
C ILE A 885 11.43 1.14 -11.40
N TYR A 886 10.67 2.12 -11.89
CA TYR A 886 9.39 2.55 -11.33
C TYR A 886 8.31 2.61 -12.41
N LEU A 887 7.07 2.74 -11.98
CA LEU A 887 5.89 2.61 -12.83
C LEU A 887 4.86 3.71 -12.53
N ALA A 888 4.32 4.33 -13.58
CA ALA A 888 3.35 5.41 -13.43
C ALA A 888 2.26 5.40 -14.52
N GLY A 889 1.09 5.93 -14.18
CA GLY A 889 0.02 6.21 -15.14
C GLY A 889 -0.69 4.97 -15.66
N LEU A 890 -1.23 5.05 -16.88
CA LEU A 890 -2.04 3.98 -17.44
C LEU A 890 -1.25 2.69 -17.74
N ALA A 891 0.09 2.75 -17.81
CA ALA A 891 0.97 1.58 -17.94
C ALA A 891 0.78 0.59 -16.78
N HIS A 892 0.48 1.11 -15.59
CA HIS A 892 0.17 0.29 -14.42
C HIS A 892 -1.24 -0.30 -14.46
N TRP A 893 -2.22 0.55 -14.73
CA TRP A 893 -3.65 0.21 -14.69
C TRP A 893 -4.51 1.41 -15.14
N PRO A 894 -5.73 1.22 -15.65
CA PRO A 894 -6.70 2.30 -15.85
C PRO A 894 -6.91 3.16 -14.60
N LYS A 895 -6.93 4.50 -14.77
CA LYS A 895 -7.07 5.49 -13.68
C LYS A 895 -7.43 6.87 -14.20
N PHE A 896 -7.94 7.73 -13.31
CA PHE A 896 -8.30 9.12 -13.64
C PHE A 896 -7.08 10.06 -13.65
N ILE A 897 -7.29 11.31 -14.06
CA ILE A 897 -6.26 12.36 -14.17
C ILE A 897 -5.59 12.64 -12.82
N ASP A 898 -6.39 12.89 -11.78
CA ASP A 898 -5.97 13.10 -10.40
C ASP A 898 -5.12 11.91 -9.88
N GLU A 899 -5.62 10.70 -10.08
CA GLU A 899 -4.91 9.47 -9.68
C GLU A 899 -3.60 9.26 -10.47
N THR A 900 -3.58 9.65 -11.75
CA THR A 900 -2.37 9.59 -12.59
C THR A 900 -1.31 10.56 -12.12
N ILE A 901 -1.68 11.82 -11.82
CA ILE A 901 -0.77 12.84 -11.32
C ILE A 901 -0.22 12.42 -9.94
N GLY A 902 -1.08 11.93 -9.05
CA GLY A 902 -0.68 11.42 -7.74
C GLY A 902 0.34 10.28 -7.84
N GLN A 903 0.05 9.28 -8.69
CA GLN A 903 0.96 8.14 -8.90
C GLN A 903 2.27 8.55 -9.58
N ALA A 904 2.23 9.43 -10.58
CA ALA A 904 3.41 9.90 -11.30
C ALA A 904 4.36 10.70 -10.39
N SER A 905 3.80 11.57 -9.55
CA SER A 905 4.56 12.28 -8.51
C SER A 905 5.17 11.27 -7.53
N GLY A 906 4.43 10.20 -7.19
CA GLY A 906 4.92 9.12 -6.34
C GLY A 906 6.10 8.36 -6.94
N ALA A 907 6.02 7.97 -8.22
CA ALA A 907 7.14 7.34 -8.93
C ALA A 907 8.38 8.24 -8.99
N ALA A 908 8.19 9.54 -9.20
CA ALA A 908 9.28 10.52 -9.14
C ALA A 908 9.94 10.57 -7.75
N SER A 909 9.14 10.60 -6.67
CA SER A 909 9.69 10.58 -5.30
C SER A 909 10.51 9.33 -5.03
N ARG A 910 10.00 8.17 -5.45
CA ARG A 910 10.67 6.88 -5.25
C ARG A 910 11.94 6.76 -6.09
N ALA A 911 11.98 7.33 -7.29
CA ALA A 911 13.22 7.46 -8.05
C ALA A 911 14.24 8.36 -7.33
N MET A 912 13.79 9.48 -6.76
CA MET A 912 14.63 10.41 -6.01
C MET A 912 15.24 9.82 -4.74
N THR A 913 14.65 8.80 -4.10
CA THR A 913 15.31 8.08 -2.99
C THR A 913 16.55 7.31 -3.42
N ILE A 914 16.77 7.13 -4.73
CA ILE A 914 17.97 6.51 -5.31
C ILE A 914 18.90 7.58 -5.85
N ILE A 915 18.44 8.38 -6.81
CA ILE A 915 19.31 9.32 -7.55
C ILE A 915 19.80 10.49 -6.69
N SER A 916 19.27 10.68 -5.48
CA SER A 916 19.76 11.67 -4.53
C SER A 916 20.98 11.25 -3.72
N LYS A 917 21.29 9.95 -3.69
CA LYS A 917 22.41 9.38 -2.90
C LYS A 917 23.69 9.44 -3.72
N GLU A 918 24.83 9.67 -3.06
CA GLU A 918 26.15 9.66 -3.72
C GLU A 918 26.56 8.24 -4.16
N TYR A 919 26.21 7.25 -3.35
CA TYR A 919 26.48 5.85 -3.61
C TYR A 919 25.36 4.96 -3.05
N LEU A 920 25.29 3.72 -3.54
CA LEU A 920 24.47 2.64 -3.01
C LEU A 920 25.38 1.52 -2.49
N GLU A 921 24.94 0.83 -1.45
CA GLU A 921 25.59 -0.39 -0.97
C GLU A 921 25.10 -1.62 -1.73
N THR A 922 26.01 -2.50 -2.12
CA THR A 922 25.70 -3.84 -2.67
C THR A 922 25.01 -4.73 -1.62
N GLN A 923 24.41 -5.84 -2.07
CA GLN A 923 23.75 -6.80 -1.17
C GLN A 923 24.72 -7.62 -0.30
N GLY A 924 26.03 -7.56 -0.52
CA GLY A 924 27.05 -8.35 0.20
C GLY A 924 27.07 -9.86 -0.09
N ILE A 925 25.91 -10.47 -0.39
CA ILE A 925 25.73 -11.90 -0.73
C ILE A 925 26.01 -12.23 -2.21
N ILE A 926 27.14 -11.73 -2.70
CA ILE A 926 27.60 -11.91 -4.09
C ILE A 926 28.47 -13.16 -4.25
N ALA A 927 28.67 -13.59 -5.49
CA ALA A 927 29.66 -14.62 -5.80
C ALA A 927 31.09 -14.09 -5.59
N ALA A 928 32.01 -14.98 -5.22
CA ALA A 928 33.44 -14.71 -5.04
C ALA A 928 34.28 -15.85 -5.65
N VAL A 929 35.41 -15.50 -6.26
CA VAL A 929 36.34 -16.48 -6.86
C VAL A 929 37.54 -16.67 -5.94
N ASN A 930 37.82 -17.91 -5.57
CA ASN A 930 39.13 -18.31 -5.04
C ASN A 930 40.12 -18.44 -6.19
N GLU A 931 40.93 -17.41 -6.40
CA GLU A 931 41.89 -17.34 -7.50
C GLU A 931 42.95 -18.45 -7.46
N MET A 932 43.24 -19.03 -6.29
CA MET A 932 44.20 -20.13 -6.16
C MET A 932 43.67 -21.45 -6.70
N VAL A 933 42.34 -21.63 -6.67
CA VAL A 933 41.64 -22.84 -7.15
C VAL A 933 41.13 -22.65 -8.59
N CYS A 934 40.89 -21.40 -8.99
CA CYS A 934 40.43 -21.08 -10.33
C CYS A 934 41.49 -21.45 -11.38
N ASN A 935 41.07 -22.21 -12.40
CA ASN A 935 41.91 -22.57 -13.54
C ASN A 935 41.51 -21.85 -14.83
N GLY A 936 40.59 -20.87 -14.75
CA GLY A 936 40.17 -20.08 -15.91
C GLY A 936 39.39 -20.84 -16.98
N CYS A 937 38.70 -21.94 -16.63
CA CYS A 937 37.97 -22.78 -17.59
C CYS A 937 36.84 -22.07 -18.37
N GLY A 938 36.40 -20.89 -17.94
CA GLY A 938 35.41 -20.07 -18.65
C GLY A 938 33.95 -20.49 -18.51
N ILE A 939 33.63 -21.60 -17.83
CA ILE A 939 32.25 -22.10 -17.70
C ILE A 939 31.33 -21.11 -16.97
N CYS A 940 31.88 -20.34 -16.03
CA CYS A 940 31.11 -19.40 -15.21
C CYS A 940 30.68 -18.12 -15.96
N GLU A 941 31.38 -17.74 -17.03
CA GLU A 941 31.11 -16.52 -17.79
C GLU A 941 29.76 -16.58 -18.56
N PRO A 942 29.50 -17.58 -19.42
CA PRO A 942 28.26 -17.62 -20.21
C PRO A 942 27.01 -17.92 -19.39
N VAL A 943 27.13 -18.49 -18.18
CA VAL A 943 25.98 -18.78 -17.30
C VAL A 943 25.54 -17.57 -16.47
N CYS A 944 26.29 -16.47 -16.52
CA CYS A 944 25.95 -15.27 -15.79
C CYS A 944 25.03 -14.35 -16.61
N GLU A 945 23.72 -14.40 -16.34
CA GLU A 945 22.70 -13.53 -16.98
C GLU A 945 22.95 -12.02 -16.80
N TYR A 946 23.71 -11.65 -15.79
CA TYR A 946 24.06 -10.26 -15.47
C TYR A 946 25.40 -9.83 -16.07
N LYS A 947 26.11 -10.74 -16.76
CA LYS A 947 27.46 -10.52 -17.30
C LYS A 947 28.43 -9.97 -16.25
N ALA A 948 28.25 -10.41 -15.00
CA ALA A 948 29.07 -9.98 -13.88
C ALA A 948 30.45 -10.67 -13.86
N ILE A 949 30.65 -11.72 -14.65
CA ILE A 949 31.87 -12.52 -14.65
C ILE A 949 32.62 -12.29 -15.95
N THR A 950 33.93 -12.08 -15.85
CA THR A 950 34.84 -12.01 -17.00
C THR A 950 36.04 -12.91 -16.77
N ILE A 951 36.56 -13.50 -17.84
CA ILE A 951 37.81 -14.28 -17.79
C ILE A 951 38.97 -13.38 -18.20
N VAL A 952 39.91 -13.16 -17.29
CA VAL A 952 41.08 -12.31 -17.51
C VAL A 952 42.36 -13.12 -17.42
N GLY A 953 43.42 -12.64 -18.08
CA GLY A 953 44.78 -13.17 -17.88
C GLY A 953 45.30 -12.83 -16.48
N ASP A 954 46.05 -13.73 -15.87
CA ASP A 954 46.72 -13.50 -14.59
C ASP A 954 47.92 -12.56 -14.79
N PRO A 955 47.93 -11.35 -14.20
CA PRO A 955 49.03 -10.39 -14.36
C PRO A 955 50.39 -10.93 -13.91
N ALA A 956 50.41 -11.95 -13.03
CA ALA A 956 51.64 -12.55 -12.52
C ALA A 956 52.13 -13.75 -13.36
N LYS A 957 51.26 -14.33 -14.20
CA LYS A 957 51.55 -15.51 -15.05
C LYS A 957 50.70 -15.43 -16.32
N GLU A 958 51.24 -14.87 -17.40
CA GLU A 958 50.51 -14.64 -18.67
C GLU A 958 49.81 -15.89 -19.25
N GLU A 959 50.30 -17.10 -18.94
CA GLU A 959 49.70 -18.36 -19.38
C GLU A 959 48.49 -18.83 -18.53
N LYS A 960 48.25 -18.24 -17.36
CA LYS A 960 47.10 -18.55 -16.50
C LYS A 960 45.97 -17.56 -16.74
N ARG A 961 44.74 -18.07 -16.77
CA ARG A 961 43.51 -17.28 -16.79
C ARG A 961 42.75 -17.48 -15.49
N LYS A 962 42.00 -16.45 -15.07
CA LYS A 962 41.15 -16.49 -13.88
C LYS A 962 39.83 -15.79 -14.13
N ALA A 963 38.79 -16.23 -13.42
CA ALA A 963 37.51 -15.53 -13.40
C ALA A 963 37.59 -14.34 -12.43
N VAL A 964 37.04 -13.20 -12.84
CA VAL A 964 36.89 -12.00 -12.02
C VAL A 964 35.42 -11.60 -12.00
N ILE A 965 34.93 -11.23 -10.82
CA ILE A 965 33.55 -10.84 -10.60
C ILE A 965 33.47 -9.32 -10.44
N ASN A 966 32.63 -8.70 -11.26
CA ASN A 966 32.16 -7.35 -11.05
C ASN A 966 31.07 -7.37 -9.96
N GLU A 967 31.44 -6.91 -8.77
CA GLU A 967 30.57 -6.92 -7.60
C GLU A 967 29.31 -6.06 -7.77
N GLY A 968 29.36 -5.01 -8.62
CA GLY A 968 28.20 -4.16 -8.91
C GLY A 968 27.16 -4.81 -9.80
N LEU A 969 27.58 -5.76 -10.66
CA LEU A 969 26.69 -6.52 -11.53
C LEU A 969 26.20 -7.83 -10.90
N CYS A 970 26.90 -8.33 -9.87
CA CYS A 970 26.57 -9.61 -9.29
C CYS A 970 25.31 -9.51 -8.42
N MET A 971 24.21 -10.10 -8.89
CA MET A 971 22.94 -10.16 -8.15
C MET A 971 22.85 -11.35 -7.18
N GLY A 972 23.94 -12.09 -6.95
CA GLY A 972 23.97 -13.20 -5.98
C GLY A 972 23.00 -14.34 -6.32
N CYS A 973 22.81 -14.69 -7.59
CA CYS A 973 21.88 -15.77 -7.97
C CYS A 973 22.45 -17.20 -7.76
N GLY A 974 23.76 -17.34 -7.57
CA GLY A 974 24.43 -18.62 -7.33
C GLY A 974 24.63 -19.52 -8.57
N THR A 975 24.13 -19.14 -9.76
CA THR A 975 24.22 -19.98 -10.98
C THR A 975 25.66 -20.33 -11.36
N CYS A 976 26.57 -19.35 -11.32
CA CYS A 976 27.98 -19.56 -11.63
C CYS A 976 28.69 -20.44 -10.60
N VAL A 977 28.27 -20.39 -9.34
CA VAL A 977 28.79 -21.21 -8.23
C VAL A 977 28.40 -22.66 -8.45
N ALA A 978 27.13 -22.92 -8.75
CA ALA A 978 26.63 -24.25 -9.07
C ALA A 978 27.30 -24.84 -10.34
N ALA A 979 27.65 -24.01 -11.32
CA ALA A 979 28.30 -24.44 -12.55
C ALA A 979 29.81 -24.65 -12.43
N CYS A 980 30.46 -24.17 -11.37
CA CYS A 980 31.92 -24.18 -11.26
C CYS A 980 32.46 -25.58 -10.92
N PRO A 981 33.11 -26.29 -11.86
CA PRO A 981 33.52 -27.68 -11.64
C PRO A 981 34.66 -27.82 -10.63
N SER A 982 35.51 -26.80 -10.49
CA SER A 982 36.63 -26.83 -9.55
C SER A 982 36.24 -26.44 -8.12
N GLY A 983 35.00 -25.99 -7.90
CA GLY A 983 34.58 -25.38 -6.64
C GLY A 983 35.29 -24.06 -6.30
N ALA A 984 35.99 -23.43 -7.26
CA ALA A 984 36.66 -22.15 -7.06
C ALA A 984 35.70 -20.99 -6.82
N LEU A 985 34.47 -21.07 -7.29
CA LEU A 985 33.43 -20.07 -7.04
C LEU A 985 32.61 -20.48 -5.82
N GLU A 986 32.40 -19.53 -4.91
CA GLU A 986 31.44 -19.65 -3.82
C GLU A 986 30.51 -18.43 -3.78
N GLN A 987 29.33 -18.59 -3.20
CA GLN A 987 28.43 -17.48 -2.91
C GLN A 987 28.60 -17.07 -1.45
N LYS A 988 28.95 -15.80 -1.20
CA LYS A 988 29.00 -15.26 0.15
C LYS A 988 27.62 -15.37 0.81
N GLY A 989 27.54 -15.92 2.02
CA GLY A 989 26.29 -16.19 2.75
C GLY A 989 25.50 -17.44 2.28
N PHE A 990 25.92 -18.08 1.19
CA PHE A 990 25.37 -19.35 0.68
C PHE A 990 26.50 -20.28 0.18
N LYS A 991 27.59 -20.39 0.93
CA LYS A 991 28.72 -21.26 0.61
C LYS A 991 28.31 -22.74 0.65
N ASN A 992 29.07 -23.60 -0.02
CA ASN A 992 28.72 -25.03 -0.10
C ASN A 992 28.65 -25.68 1.29
N ASN A 993 29.57 -25.36 2.20
CA ASN A 993 29.53 -25.87 3.58
C ASN A 993 28.30 -25.38 4.38
N GLN A 994 27.85 -24.14 4.15
CA GLN A 994 26.65 -23.57 4.76
C GLN A 994 25.39 -24.32 4.30
N ILE A 995 25.27 -24.59 2.99
CA ILE A 995 24.14 -25.32 2.41
C ILE A 995 24.15 -26.79 2.81
N LEU A 996 25.32 -27.45 2.76
CA LEU A 996 25.45 -28.85 3.18
C LEU A 996 25.09 -29.02 4.66
N ALA A 997 25.56 -28.14 5.55
CA ALA A 997 25.18 -28.17 6.96
C ALA A 997 23.66 -28.05 7.17
N GLN A 998 22.99 -27.22 6.35
CA GLN A 998 21.53 -27.09 6.36
C GLN A 998 20.83 -28.38 5.90
N ILE A 999 21.33 -29.02 4.84
CA ILE A 999 20.80 -30.29 4.32
C ILE A 999 21.01 -31.42 5.33
N ASP A 1000 22.22 -31.58 5.84
CA ASP A 1000 22.55 -32.62 6.83
C ASP A 1000 21.66 -32.49 8.07
N ALA A 1001 21.46 -31.25 8.55
CA ALA A 1001 20.53 -30.98 9.63
C ALA A 1001 19.08 -31.37 9.31
N ALA A 1002 18.63 -31.26 8.06
CA ALA A 1002 17.30 -31.71 7.67
C ALA A 1002 17.18 -33.25 7.72
N LEU A 1003 18.24 -33.96 7.34
CA LEU A 1003 18.27 -35.43 7.22
C LEU A 1003 18.41 -36.15 8.57
N VAL A 1004 19.08 -35.53 9.55
CA VAL A 1004 19.27 -36.11 10.90
C VAL A 1004 17.96 -36.24 11.68
N GLY A 1005 16.89 -35.52 11.32
CA GLY A 1005 15.58 -35.56 12.00
C GLY A 1005 14.60 -36.63 11.51
N GLY A 1006 14.99 -37.49 10.57
CA GLY A 1006 14.11 -38.49 9.95
C GLY A 1006 14.17 -39.92 10.55
N GLY A 1007 14.98 -40.15 11.58
CA GLY A 1007 15.16 -41.47 12.19
C GLY A 1007 14.91 -41.44 13.69
N LYS A 1008 14.06 -42.34 14.17
CA LYS A 1008 14.03 -42.75 15.58
C LYS A 1008 15.40 -43.23 16.05
#